data_AF-A0A4P5VUL9-F1
#
_entry.id   AF-A0A4P5VUL9-F1
#
_cell.length_a   1.000
_cell.length_b   1.000
_cell.length_c   1.000
_cell.angle_alpha   90.00
_cell.angle_beta   90.00
_cell.angle_gamma   90.00
#
_symmetry.space_group_name_H-M   'P 1'
#
loop_
_entity.id
_entity.type
_entity.pdbx_description
1 polymer ?
#
loop_
_entity_poly.entity_id
_entity_poly.type
_entity_poly.pdbx_seq_one_letter_code
_entity_poly.pdbx_strand_id
1 'polypeptide(L)'
;MLRILPLTLLLAACPTTPKDTADTDALDTGADSGDSGGDSAEPATDGDKDGYTSDVDCDDGDYTVHPGATELCNGVDEDCDQVADNGFDDDADGATSATECDEGTDCDDTNPSIYPGATEIPYDDIDQDCDGADLIDVDGDRYDYTFDCDDEDADVNPGGIEVPKNGKDDDCVDGDSQDGDGDGYEDDSLGGDDCDDDDTSIHPGARDLWGDGLDTDCDGLDSRLGALADAPVSIVGDSGEQGIVGEAVALCDLDEDGADDLIVTAPFGGTYAGRIGIWYGSGEASWGPDMSMTDADTLIESTELFFGFGVQCADLDGDGFLDLVTTRGEIDYAPYVSEYELMFFYGTGAKLAATLDDSDADARMSYPLGVEAGGNTVYAQILAAGDLDNDGAAEVLLNDATGDYMSEPTGLIYVIRGQRYSGNLDLLDEVTAEIDGGADGFTRVRVLDDVDGDGLVDLFIGQADHVPGDTADSAPSWSDTGGLGSPGRAFFAAATLVDAAVADLAWRTWQGRAGDAFGWDGVVQDFDADGDDDAMIAALGYADYSGVLYFFDGIPVAGSPADATAELLGSTAAGEFGYVTRTLGDVDGDGVNDLFVSELLGGSAAEGVVWVISGSLAYRGAGDAESAALLAWSGEEADASTGNTLAAGDVNGDGVQELVVGAQTYNEGTGTTYGKAYLLR
;
A
#
# COMPACT_ATOMS: atom_id res chain seq x y z
N MET A 1 -3.64 -36.83 28.56
CA MET A 1 -3.40 -36.52 29.98
C MET A 1 -4.20 -35.25 30.27
N LEU A 2 -5.36 -35.40 30.92
CA LEU A 2 -5.64 -34.89 32.28
C LEU A 2 -5.62 -33.34 32.32
N ARG A 3 -6.70 -32.60 32.62
CA ARG A 3 -7.90 -32.93 33.40
C ARG A 3 -9.00 -31.87 33.16
N ILE A 4 -10.25 -32.33 33.03
CA ILE A 4 -11.48 -31.54 32.94
C ILE A 4 -12.25 -31.70 34.28
N LEU A 5 -13.15 -30.74 34.57
CA LEU A 5 -14.44 -30.81 35.31
C LEU A 5 -14.50 -30.29 36.78
N PRO A 6 -15.70 -29.84 37.24
CA PRO A 6 -15.99 -28.50 37.80
C PRO A 6 -16.77 -28.59 39.14
N LEU A 7 -17.27 -27.48 39.71
CA LEU A 7 -18.39 -27.50 40.67
C LEU A 7 -18.97 -26.07 40.89
N THR A 8 -20.09 -25.71 40.24
CA THR A 8 -21.46 -25.57 40.77
C THR A 8 -21.69 -24.67 42.01
N LEU A 9 -22.46 -23.58 41.76
CA LEU A 9 -23.80 -23.29 42.32
C LEU A 9 -23.92 -22.76 43.77
N LEU A 10 -24.49 -21.54 43.95
CA LEU A 10 -25.92 -21.29 44.27
C LEU A 10 -26.14 -19.99 45.10
N LEU A 11 -27.25 -19.30 44.80
CA LEU A 11 -27.99 -18.21 45.50
C LEU A 11 -27.48 -16.77 45.27
N ALA A 12 -28.08 -15.95 44.40
CA ALA A 12 -29.46 -15.48 44.24
C ALA A 12 -29.91 -14.42 45.28
N ALA A 13 -30.18 -13.24 44.72
CA ALA A 13 -30.72 -12.01 45.31
C ALA A 13 -32.08 -12.17 46.01
N CYS A 14 -32.40 -11.28 46.97
CA CYS A 14 -33.24 -10.07 46.77
C CYS A 14 -33.61 -9.43 48.13
N PRO A 15 -33.91 -8.11 48.17
CA PRO A 15 -34.11 -7.32 49.38
C PRO A 15 -35.58 -7.32 49.83
N THR A 16 -35.84 -7.01 51.10
CA THR A 16 -37.17 -6.51 51.53
C THR A 16 -37.08 -5.61 52.78
N THR A 17 -37.61 -4.40 52.65
CA THR A 17 -38.35 -3.65 53.68
C THR A 17 -39.70 -3.25 53.04
N PRO A 18 -40.72 -2.66 53.70
CA PRO A 18 -41.02 -2.45 55.14
C PRO A 18 -42.48 -2.80 55.53
N LYS A 19 -42.82 -2.85 56.85
CA LYS A 19 -43.99 -2.17 57.49
C LYS A 19 -44.26 -2.68 58.93
N ASP A 20 -44.17 -1.75 59.88
CA ASP A 20 -45.26 -1.24 60.72
C ASP A 20 -46.18 -2.24 61.46
N THR A 21 -46.15 -2.27 62.79
CA THR A 21 -47.23 -1.79 63.69
C THR A 21 -47.03 -2.22 65.15
N ALA A 22 -47.54 -1.36 66.05
CA ALA A 22 -47.55 -1.42 67.52
C ALA A 22 -48.08 -2.71 68.15
N ASP A 23 -47.66 -3.00 69.39
CA ASP A 23 -48.46 -2.76 70.63
C ASP A 23 -47.99 -3.66 71.80
N THR A 24 -47.99 -3.07 73.01
CA THR A 24 -48.14 -3.62 74.40
C THR A 24 -47.55 -4.99 74.78
N ASP A 25 -47.10 -5.28 76.00
CA ASP A 25 -47.39 -4.77 77.34
C ASP A 25 -46.27 -5.22 78.30
N ALA A 26 -46.29 -4.61 79.47
CA ALA A 26 -45.43 -4.71 80.65
C ALA A 26 -45.20 -6.11 81.25
N LEU A 27 -44.24 -6.11 82.19
CA LEU A 27 -44.10 -6.88 83.46
C LEU A 27 -42.60 -7.21 83.64
N ASP A 28 -41.94 -7.14 84.78
CA ASP A 28 -42.25 -6.97 86.20
C ASP A 28 -40.86 -7.06 86.87
N THR A 29 -40.48 -6.17 87.79
CA THR A 29 -40.27 -6.46 89.23
C THR A 29 -39.25 -5.42 89.71
N GLY A 30 -39.30 -4.80 90.88
CA GLY A 30 -40.21 -4.85 92.01
C GLY A 30 -39.56 -4.11 93.20
N ALA A 31 -40.40 -3.40 93.96
CA ALA A 31 -40.31 -3.10 95.41
C ALA A 31 -39.11 -2.23 95.91
N ASP A 32 -39.17 -1.38 96.94
CA ASP A 32 -40.15 -1.07 97.99
C ASP A 32 -39.79 0.28 98.67
N SER A 33 -40.81 0.95 99.22
CA SER A 33 -40.80 1.94 100.33
C SER A 33 -40.11 3.31 100.15
N GLY A 34 -40.54 4.43 100.71
CA GLY A 34 -41.59 4.76 101.68
C GLY A 34 -41.63 6.30 101.82
N ASP A 35 -42.83 6.88 101.90
CA ASP A 35 -43.35 7.49 103.13
C ASP A 35 -42.54 8.70 103.66
N SER A 36 -42.95 9.91 103.23
CA SER A 36 -42.55 11.16 103.85
C SER A 36 -43.33 11.39 105.16
N GLY A 37 -42.87 10.73 106.22
CA GLY A 37 -43.14 11.09 107.61
C GLY A 37 -41.86 11.64 108.24
N GLY A 38 -41.85 12.91 108.62
CA GLY A 38 -40.73 13.49 109.35
C GLY A 38 -40.65 12.98 110.80
N ASP A 39 -39.45 12.65 111.27
CA ASP A 39 -38.82 13.12 112.51
C ASP A 39 -37.43 12.44 112.69
N SER A 40 -36.42 13.25 113.05
CA SER A 40 -35.09 12.91 113.60
C SER A 40 -33.96 12.46 112.64
N ALA A 41 -32.88 13.26 112.61
CA ALA A 41 -31.61 12.99 111.93
C ALA A 41 -30.71 12.03 112.77
N GLU A 42 -30.17 11.00 112.12
CA GLU A 42 -29.04 10.20 112.61
C GLU A 42 -27.71 10.90 112.21
N PRO A 43 -26.64 10.86 113.02
CA PRO A 43 -25.38 11.53 112.70
C PRO A 43 -24.58 10.78 111.61
N ALA A 44 -23.95 11.54 110.70
CA ALA A 44 -23.03 11.00 109.69
C ALA A 44 -21.92 10.17 110.34
N THR A 45 -21.64 9.00 109.77
CA THR A 45 -20.60 8.08 110.22
C THR A 45 -19.44 8.09 109.22
N ASP A 46 -18.25 7.78 109.74
CA ASP A 46 -17.01 7.54 109.00
C ASP A 46 -16.90 6.02 108.83
N GLY A 47 -17.30 5.52 107.66
CA GLY A 47 -17.52 4.10 107.38
C GLY A 47 -16.24 3.30 107.18
N ASP A 48 -15.24 3.90 106.55
CA ASP A 48 -13.96 3.29 106.19
C ASP A 48 -12.79 3.69 107.10
N LYS A 49 -12.97 4.75 107.92
CA LYS A 49 -12.02 5.28 108.92
C LYS A 49 -10.85 6.04 108.36
N ASP A 50 -11.03 6.69 107.24
CA ASP A 50 -10.06 7.60 106.65
C ASP A 50 -10.04 8.99 107.34
N GLY A 51 -11.08 9.29 108.12
CA GLY A 51 -11.26 10.51 108.90
C GLY A 51 -12.26 11.50 108.31
N TYR A 52 -12.85 11.19 107.16
CA TYR A 52 -13.98 11.88 106.57
C TYR A 52 -15.26 11.12 106.89
N THR A 53 -16.40 11.80 106.81
CA THR A 53 -17.70 11.21 107.15
C THR A 53 -18.56 11.20 105.90
N SER A 54 -19.48 10.24 105.80
CA SER A 54 -20.50 10.08 104.74
C SER A 54 -21.24 11.35 104.25
N ASP A 55 -21.17 12.49 104.93
CA ASP A 55 -21.71 13.77 104.46
C ASP A 55 -20.75 14.60 103.59
N VAL A 56 -19.47 14.23 103.55
CA VAL A 56 -18.41 14.87 102.73
C VAL A 56 -17.61 13.88 101.89
N ASP A 57 -17.60 12.60 102.27
CA ASP A 57 -16.96 11.51 101.52
C ASP A 57 -17.93 10.95 100.46
N CYS A 58 -17.49 10.95 99.21
CA CYS A 58 -18.26 10.48 98.07
C CYS A 58 -18.32 8.94 97.98
N ASP A 59 -17.40 8.22 98.63
CA ASP A 59 -17.51 6.78 98.89
C ASP A 59 -16.99 6.41 100.29
N ASP A 60 -17.86 6.59 101.31
CA ASP A 60 -17.63 6.26 102.74
C ASP A 60 -17.30 4.77 103.03
N GLY A 61 -17.10 3.96 101.98
CA GLY A 61 -16.62 2.58 102.03
C GLY A 61 -15.18 2.38 101.55
N ASP A 62 -14.53 3.39 100.95
CA ASP A 62 -13.19 3.30 100.37
C ASP A 62 -12.23 4.41 100.83
N TYR A 63 -11.29 4.03 101.71
CA TYR A 63 -10.36 4.95 102.35
C TYR A 63 -9.39 5.69 101.41
N THR A 64 -9.39 5.39 100.12
CA THR A 64 -8.64 6.14 99.10
C THR A 64 -9.45 7.22 98.39
N VAL A 65 -10.77 7.22 98.57
CA VAL A 65 -11.72 8.19 98.01
C VAL A 65 -12.14 9.11 99.14
N HIS A 66 -11.66 10.35 99.11
CA HIS A 66 -11.96 11.33 100.14
C HIS A 66 -11.59 12.76 99.73
N PRO A 67 -12.20 13.80 100.33
CA PRO A 67 -11.87 15.19 100.05
C PRO A 67 -10.36 15.49 100.04
N GLY A 68 -9.84 15.86 98.86
CA GLY A 68 -8.42 16.19 98.64
C GLY A 68 -7.47 15.00 98.52
N ALA A 69 -7.98 13.81 98.14
CA ALA A 69 -7.15 12.72 97.63
C ALA A 69 -6.41 13.13 96.35
N THR A 70 -5.52 12.28 95.86
CA THR A 70 -4.86 12.47 94.56
C THR A 70 -5.58 11.60 93.55
N GLU A 71 -6.06 12.20 92.47
CA GLU A 71 -6.72 11.49 91.37
C GLU A 71 -5.82 10.39 90.79
N LEU A 72 -6.44 9.26 90.47
CA LEU A 72 -5.86 8.15 89.74
C LEU A 72 -6.72 7.92 88.51
N CYS A 73 -6.13 7.96 87.31
CA CYS A 73 -6.85 7.77 86.05
C CYS A 73 -7.54 6.38 85.96
N ASN A 74 -8.75 6.27 86.51
CA ASN A 74 -9.49 5.02 86.69
C ASN A 74 -11.03 5.22 86.64
N GLY A 75 -11.50 6.46 86.43
CA GLY A 75 -12.91 6.81 86.35
C GLY A 75 -13.59 7.06 87.69
N VAL A 76 -12.84 7.11 88.79
CA VAL A 76 -13.31 7.45 90.14
C VAL A 76 -12.89 8.88 90.45
N ASP A 77 -13.76 9.63 91.13
CA ASP A 77 -13.49 10.96 91.68
C ASP A 77 -12.90 10.76 93.08
N GLU A 78 -11.58 10.57 93.16
CA GLU A 78 -10.93 10.28 94.44
C GLU A 78 -11.00 11.47 95.39
N ASP A 79 -10.90 12.70 94.91
CA ASP A 79 -10.86 13.89 95.74
C ASP A 79 -12.24 14.49 96.05
N CYS A 80 -13.30 13.84 95.56
CA CYS A 80 -14.71 14.16 95.75
C CYS A 80 -15.09 15.58 95.31
N ASP A 81 -14.40 16.14 94.32
CA ASP A 81 -14.68 17.47 93.77
C ASP A 81 -15.71 17.48 92.62
N GLN A 82 -16.26 16.30 92.30
CA GLN A 82 -17.21 16.00 91.22
C GLN A 82 -16.59 15.90 89.83
N VAL A 83 -15.26 15.81 89.72
CA VAL A 83 -14.54 15.63 88.47
C VAL A 83 -13.53 14.49 88.62
N ALA A 84 -13.94 13.30 88.19
CA ALA A 84 -13.05 12.15 88.12
C ALA A 84 -11.87 12.41 87.16
N ASP A 85 -10.70 11.89 87.54
CA ASP A 85 -9.47 11.88 86.75
C ASP A 85 -9.00 13.28 86.32
N ASN A 86 -9.25 14.31 87.14
CA ASN A 86 -8.79 15.65 86.83
C ASN A 86 -7.24 15.76 86.89
N GLY A 87 -6.64 16.44 85.91
CA GLY A 87 -5.17 16.62 85.83
C GLY A 87 -4.40 15.59 84.99
N PHE A 88 -5.10 14.79 84.18
CA PHE A 88 -4.50 13.89 83.17
C PHE A 88 -4.79 14.30 81.71
N ASP A 89 -5.29 15.53 81.52
CA ASP A 89 -5.63 16.18 80.24
C ASP A 89 -5.08 17.60 80.32
N ASP A 90 -3.81 17.78 79.92
CA ASP A 90 -3.02 19.00 80.20
C ASP A 90 -3.39 20.15 79.23
N ASP A 91 -3.91 19.82 78.05
CA ASP A 91 -4.29 20.78 77.02
C ASP A 91 -5.81 20.99 76.85
N ALA A 92 -6.63 20.18 77.53
CA ALA A 92 -8.07 20.25 77.63
C ALA A 92 -8.84 19.95 76.33
N ASP A 93 -8.35 19.03 75.50
CA ASP A 93 -9.09 18.53 74.34
C ASP A 93 -10.04 17.36 74.64
N GLY A 94 -9.95 16.80 75.85
CA GLY A 94 -10.82 15.74 76.35
C GLY A 94 -10.29 14.33 76.11
N ALA A 95 -9.09 14.16 75.56
CA ALA A 95 -8.32 12.93 75.66
C ALA A 95 -7.40 12.99 76.88
N THR A 96 -7.08 11.83 77.46
CA THR A 96 -6.14 11.76 78.60
C THR A 96 -4.79 11.22 78.13
N SER A 97 -3.72 11.73 78.74
CA SER A 97 -2.34 11.38 78.51
C SER A 97 -2.09 9.88 78.39
N ALA A 98 -1.66 9.39 77.22
CA ALA A 98 -1.26 7.98 77.07
C ALA A 98 0.00 7.61 77.85
N THR A 99 0.74 8.62 78.36
CA THR A 99 1.96 8.40 79.16
C THR A 99 1.66 8.36 80.66
N GLU A 100 0.73 9.20 81.13
CA GLU A 100 0.42 9.33 82.56
C GLU A 100 -0.83 8.54 82.99
N CYS A 101 -1.65 8.09 82.03
CA CYS A 101 -2.81 7.23 82.23
C CYS A 101 -2.70 5.91 81.44
N ASP A 102 -2.89 4.76 82.10
CA ASP A 102 -2.82 3.43 81.47
C ASP A 102 -3.93 3.20 80.42
N GLU A 103 -5.06 3.91 80.52
CA GLU A 103 -6.16 3.92 79.54
C GLU A 103 -6.16 5.21 78.70
N GLY A 104 -5.13 6.04 78.83
CA GLY A 104 -4.96 7.27 78.07
C GLY A 104 -4.68 6.98 76.61
N THR A 105 -5.24 7.82 75.75
CA THR A 105 -5.18 7.64 74.29
C THR A 105 -4.51 8.81 73.59
N ASP A 106 -4.19 9.88 74.31
CA ASP A 106 -3.52 11.05 73.76
C ASP A 106 -2.01 10.85 73.58
N CYS A 107 -1.53 11.00 72.35
CA CYS A 107 -0.13 10.86 71.99
C CYS A 107 0.69 12.16 72.18
N ASP A 108 0.07 13.33 72.32
CA ASP A 108 0.71 14.60 72.73
C ASP A 108 -0.23 15.46 73.58
N ASP A 109 -0.33 15.09 74.87
CA ASP A 109 -1.05 15.73 75.97
C ASP A 109 -0.65 17.20 76.27
N THR A 110 0.14 17.82 75.40
CA THR A 110 0.49 19.24 75.47
C THR A 110 -0.03 20.05 74.28
N ASN A 111 -0.69 19.41 73.32
CA ASN A 111 -1.14 19.99 72.07
C ASN A 111 -2.59 19.58 71.72
N PRO A 112 -3.57 20.49 71.86
CA PRO A 112 -5.00 20.17 71.75
C PRO A 112 -5.47 19.97 70.28
N SER A 113 -4.52 19.77 69.37
CA SER A 113 -4.73 19.42 67.96
C SER A 113 -4.18 18.04 67.62
N ILE A 114 -3.59 17.32 68.59
CA ILE A 114 -3.07 15.97 68.46
C ILE A 114 -3.81 15.12 69.49
N TYR A 115 -4.81 14.38 69.04
CA TYR A 115 -5.63 13.53 69.89
C TYR A 115 -6.37 12.48 69.06
N PRO A 116 -6.83 11.37 69.67
CA PRO A 116 -7.64 10.36 69.01
C PRO A 116 -8.81 10.91 68.20
N GLY A 117 -8.73 10.80 66.88
CA GLY A 117 -9.74 11.32 65.95
C GLY A 117 -9.64 12.82 65.65
N ALA A 118 -8.47 13.44 65.87
CA ALA A 118 -8.13 14.72 65.25
C ALA A 118 -8.13 14.59 63.71
N THR A 119 -8.15 15.73 63.02
CA THR A 119 -8.03 15.73 61.55
C THR A 119 -6.56 15.79 61.20
N GLU A 120 -6.11 14.82 60.39
CA GLU A 120 -4.72 14.77 59.97
C GLU A 120 -4.34 15.94 59.04
N ILE A 121 -3.09 16.39 59.14
CA ILE A 121 -2.46 17.32 58.20
C ILE A 121 -1.45 16.50 57.40
N PRO A 122 -1.73 16.18 56.12
CA PRO A 122 -0.85 15.32 55.34
C PRO A 122 0.59 15.82 55.26
N TYR A 123 1.53 14.87 55.36
CA TYR A 123 2.98 15.04 55.12
C TYR A 123 3.70 16.01 56.06
N ASP A 124 3.19 16.27 57.27
CA ASP A 124 3.88 17.09 58.26
C ASP A 124 4.70 16.27 59.28
N ASP A 125 4.76 14.95 59.10
CA ASP A 125 5.42 13.95 59.95
C ASP A 125 4.82 13.87 61.37
N ILE A 126 3.60 14.37 61.57
CA ILE A 126 2.88 14.34 62.84
C ILE A 126 1.64 13.47 62.67
N ASP A 127 1.54 12.43 63.50
CA ASP A 127 0.33 11.62 63.66
C ASP A 127 -0.64 12.41 64.54
N GLN A 128 -1.58 13.16 63.94
CA GLN A 128 -2.47 14.02 64.72
C GLN A 128 -3.59 13.22 65.37
N ASP A 129 -4.04 12.13 64.74
CA ASP A 129 -5.18 11.36 65.22
C ASP A 129 -4.80 10.17 66.12
N CYS A 130 -3.50 10.04 66.40
CA CYS A 130 -2.89 9.02 67.24
C CYS A 130 -3.16 7.57 66.78
N ASP A 131 -3.40 7.34 65.48
CA ASP A 131 -3.65 5.99 64.94
C ASP A 131 -2.36 5.19 64.64
N GLY A 132 -1.21 5.85 64.71
CA GLY A 132 0.12 5.29 64.56
C GLY A 132 0.86 5.67 63.29
N ALA A 133 0.30 6.53 62.43
CA ALA A 133 0.97 7.07 61.24
C ALA A 133 0.48 8.50 60.90
N ASP A 134 1.26 9.22 60.09
CA ASP A 134 0.82 10.46 59.42
C ASP A 134 0.13 10.07 58.09
N LEU A 135 -0.87 10.85 57.66
CA LEU A 135 -1.59 10.66 56.41
C LEU A 135 -0.67 10.94 55.21
N ILE A 136 -0.24 9.89 54.53
CA ILE A 136 0.65 9.95 53.35
C ILE A 136 -0.01 9.54 52.03
N ASP A 137 -1.28 9.15 52.09
CA ASP A 137 -2.13 8.71 50.96
C ASP A 137 -3.44 9.50 51.12
N VAL A 138 -3.54 10.65 50.44
CA VAL A 138 -4.57 11.65 50.73
C VAL A 138 -5.91 11.30 50.09
N ASP A 139 -5.89 10.63 48.95
CA ASP A 139 -7.08 10.24 48.21
C ASP A 139 -7.55 8.79 48.48
N GLY A 140 -6.72 7.97 49.12
CA GLY A 140 -7.01 6.62 49.60
C GLY A 140 -6.86 5.52 48.55
N ASP A 141 -6.07 5.74 47.50
CA ASP A 141 -5.87 4.80 46.40
C ASP A 141 -4.77 3.74 46.64
N ARG A 142 -4.01 3.90 47.74
CA ARG A 142 -2.87 3.10 48.25
C ARG A 142 -1.52 3.41 47.64
N TYR A 143 -1.41 4.42 46.80
CA TYR A 143 -0.15 5.02 46.42
C TYR A 143 0.10 6.24 47.32
N ASP A 144 1.37 6.46 47.66
CA ASP A 144 1.77 7.65 48.41
C ASP A 144 2.42 8.65 47.45
N TYR A 145 2.56 9.91 47.87
CA TYR A 145 3.19 10.99 47.09
C TYR A 145 4.57 10.68 46.49
N THR A 146 5.24 9.59 46.88
CA THR A 146 6.53 9.20 46.30
C THR A 146 6.39 8.39 45.02
N PHE A 147 5.23 7.77 44.80
CA PHE A 147 4.90 6.99 43.61
C PHE A 147 3.72 7.59 42.84
N ASP A 148 2.86 8.33 43.51
CA ASP A 148 1.75 9.05 42.92
C ASP A 148 2.20 10.41 42.37
N CYS A 149 1.87 10.67 41.11
CA CYS A 149 2.14 11.93 40.43
C CYS A 149 1.09 13.01 40.74
N ASP A 150 -0.08 12.65 41.27
CA ASP A 150 -1.12 13.55 41.80
C ASP A 150 -1.90 12.91 42.97
N ASP A 151 -1.27 12.85 44.16
CA ASP A 151 -1.83 12.29 45.42
C ASP A 151 -3.09 13.03 45.97
N GLU A 152 -3.68 13.94 45.20
CA GLU A 152 -5.00 14.51 45.48
C GLU A 152 -6.13 13.89 44.62
N ASP A 153 -5.78 12.97 43.70
CA ASP A 153 -6.68 12.39 42.68
C ASP A 153 -6.51 10.87 42.52
N ALA A 154 -7.38 10.09 43.18
CA ALA A 154 -7.32 8.62 43.21
C ALA A 154 -7.44 7.91 41.85
N ASP A 155 -7.75 8.63 40.78
CA ASP A 155 -7.76 8.10 39.41
C ASP A 155 -6.38 8.25 38.70
N VAL A 156 -5.44 9.01 39.28
CA VAL A 156 -4.08 9.26 38.77
C VAL A 156 -3.07 8.55 39.67
N ASN A 157 -2.47 7.45 39.20
CA ASN A 157 -1.49 6.68 39.97
C ASN A 157 -0.77 5.64 39.11
N PRO A 158 0.34 5.02 39.55
CA PRO A 158 1.04 3.96 38.82
C PRO A 158 0.23 2.72 38.42
N GLY A 159 -0.99 2.56 38.95
CA GLY A 159 -1.93 1.52 38.57
C GLY A 159 -3.13 2.01 37.76
N GLY A 160 -3.15 3.30 37.43
CA GLY A 160 -4.15 3.98 36.62
C GLY A 160 -4.21 3.43 35.20
N ILE A 161 -5.31 3.70 34.52
CA ILE A 161 -5.42 3.47 33.08
C ILE A 161 -5.24 4.82 32.43
N GLU A 162 -4.19 4.94 31.61
CA GLU A 162 -3.91 6.15 30.85
C GLU A 162 -5.11 6.54 29.98
N VAL A 163 -5.54 7.81 30.09
CA VAL A 163 -6.58 8.40 29.25
C VAL A 163 -5.93 9.47 28.37
N PRO A 164 -5.65 9.14 27.10
CA PRO A 164 -4.93 10.04 26.20
C PRO A 164 -5.57 11.43 26.10
N LYS A 165 -4.71 12.45 25.99
CA LYS A 165 -5.02 13.87 25.73
C LYS A 165 -5.92 14.52 26.79
N ASN A 166 -5.97 13.99 28.00
CA ASN A 166 -6.80 14.57 29.07
C ASN A 166 -6.05 15.65 29.88
N GLY A 167 -4.76 15.86 29.60
CA GLY A 167 -3.87 16.81 30.27
C GLY A 167 -3.28 16.30 31.59
N LYS A 168 -3.43 15.02 31.89
CA LYS A 168 -2.91 14.32 33.06
C LYS A 168 -2.12 13.10 32.61
N ASP A 169 -1.13 12.75 33.41
CA ASP A 169 -0.37 11.52 33.30
C ASP A 169 -1.07 10.54 34.25
N ASP A 170 -2.11 9.85 33.80
CA ASP A 170 -3.03 9.10 34.69
C ASP A 170 -2.36 7.83 35.25
N ASP A 171 -1.41 7.24 34.52
CA ASP A 171 -0.65 6.08 35.00
C ASP A 171 0.73 6.44 35.58
N CYS A 172 1.08 7.72 35.65
CA CYS A 172 2.36 8.24 36.13
C CYS A 172 3.58 7.69 35.36
N VAL A 173 3.38 7.26 34.11
CA VAL A 173 4.41 6.81 33.18
C VAL A 173 4.38 7.72 31.96
N ASP A 174 5.57 8.15 31.53
CA ASP A 174 5.81 8.90 30.28
C ASP A 174 5.01 10.18 29.97
N GLY A 175 4.06 10.58 30.82
CA GLY A 175 3.22 11.76 30.64
C GLY A 175 1.89 11.43 29.97
N ASP A 176 1.03 12.44 29.81
CA ASP A 176 -0.25 12.30 29.07
C ASP A 176 -0.01 11.72 27.67
N SER A 177 -0.51 10.51 27.41
CA SER A 177 -0.37 9.85 26.11
C SER A 177 -0.97 10.70 24.98
N GLN A 178 -0.25 10.79 23.86
CA GLN A 178 -0.71 11.51 22.66
C GLN A 178 -1.30 10.59 21.58
N ASP A 179 -1.27 9.27 21.81
CA ASP A 179 -1.88 8.21 20.98
C ASP A 179 -3.32 7.98 21.45
N GLY A 180 -4.28 8.55 20.72
CA GLY A 180 -5.70 8.61 21.08
C GLY A 180 -6.47 7.32 20.84
N ASP A 181 -6.04 6.50 19.89
CA ASP A 181 -6.74 5.29 19.48
C ASP A 181 -6.03 3.98 19.88
N GLY A 182 -4.76 4.07 20.28
CA GLY A 182 -3.96 3.02 20.89
C GLY A 182 -3.26 2.10 19.90
N ASP A 183 -2.98 2.55 18.68
CA ASP A 183 -2.29 1.76 17.65
C ASP A 183 -0.74 1.83 17.74
N GLY A 184 -0.22 2.73 18.56
CA GLY A 184 1.20 2.94 18.82
C GLY A 184 1.84 4.10 18.05
N TYR A 185 1.07 4.90 17.33
CA TYR A 185 1.51 6.14 16.69
C TYR A 185 0.90 7.36 17.42
N GLU A 186 1.61 8.50 17.42
CA GLU A 186 1.16 9.72 18.10
C GLU A 186 0.57 10.72 17.07
N ASP A 187 -0.46 11.48 17.47
CA ASP A 187 -1.09 12.55 16.69
C ASP A 187 -0.10 13.55 16.03
N ASP A 188 -0.13 13.65 14.70
CA ASP A 188 0.67 14.59 13.88
C ASP A 188 0.45 16.05 14.28
N SER A 189 -0.76 16.42 14.69
CA SER A 189 -1.06 17.79 15.13
C SER A 189 -0.29 18.19 16.41
N LEU A 190 0.24 17.20 17.13
CA LEU A 190 1.05 17.35 18.34
C LEU A 190 2.52 16.98 18.11
N GLY A 191 2.88 16.64 16.87
CA GLY A 191 4.25 16.38 16.42
C GLY A 191 4.64 14.90 16.35
N GLY A 192 3.66 13.99 16.39
CA GLY A 192 3.81 12.59 16.00
C GLY A 192 3.65 12.38 14.48
N ASP A 193 3.34 11.16 14.06
CA ASP A 193 3.25 10.78 12.64
C ASP A 193 1.84 10.24 12.24
N ASP A 194 0.87 10.21 13.16
CA ASP A 194 -0.51 9.75 12.90
C ASP A 194 -1.41 10.91 12.41
N CYS A 195 -2.00 10.74 11.22
CA CYS A 195 -2.85 11.72 10.55
C CYS A 195 -4.35 11.62 10.90
N ASP A 196 -4.82 10.52 11.53
CA ASP A 196 -6.18 10.39 12.07
C ASP A 196 -6.20 9.56 13.37
N ASP A 197 -5.73 10.18 14.44
CA ASP A 197 -5.57 9.63 15.80
C ASP A 197 -6.89 9.30 16.55
N ASP A 198 -8.00 9.20 15.81
CA ASP A 198 -9.29 8.65 16.26
C ASP A 198 -9.58 7.27 15.62
N ASP A 199 -8.76 6.79 14.67
CA ASP A 199 -8.96 5.55 13.90
C ASP A 199 -7.68 4.70 13.73
N THR A 200 -7.59 3.63 14.54
CA THR A 200 -6.47 2.65 14.60
C THR A 200 -6.06 1.99 13.27
N SER A 201 -6.76 2.27 12.18
CA SER A 201 -6.44 1.79 10.84
C SER A 201 -5.74 2.81 9.96
N ILE A 202 -5.65 4.07 10.39
CA ILE A 202 -4.99 5.17 9.70
C ILE A 202 -3.73 5.52 10.47
N HIS A 203 -2.57 5.13 9.96
CA HIS A 203 -1.29 5.34 10.62
C HIS A 203 -0.13 5.06 9.67
N PRO A 204 1.09 5.53 9.97
CA PRO A 204 2.29 5.19 9.19
C PRO A 204 2.44 3.69 8.94
N GLY A 205 2.54 3.32 7.66
CA GLY A 205 2.69 1.93 7.22
C GLY A 205 1.41 1.08 7.28
N ALA A 206 0.25 1.69 7.48
CA ALA A 206 -1.04 1.05 7.16
C ALA A 206 -1.16 0.80 5.65
N ARG A 207 -2.14 0.00 5.24
CA ARG A 207 -2.40 -0.22 3.80
C ARG A 207 -3.35 0.87 3.31
N ASP A 208 -2.89 1.65 2.34
CA ASP A 208 -3.73 2.66 1.72
C ASP A 208 -4.60 2.12 0.58
N LEU A 209 -5.85 2.60 0.50
CA LEU A 209 -6.85 2.12 -0.44
C LEU A 209 -7.18 3.19 -1.48
N TRP A 210 -7.29 2.74 -2.72
CA TRP A 210 -7.46 3.59 -3.88
C TRP A 210 -8.65 4.56 -3.82
N GLY A 211 -8.36 5.87 -3.82
CA GLY A 211 -9.30 6.94 -4.16
C GLY A 211 -10.57 6.99 -3.30
N ASP A 212 -10.51 6.46 -2.08
CA ASP A 212 -11.58 6.56 -1.11
C ASP A 212 -11.57 7.91 -0.36
N GLY A 213 -10.53 8.72 -0.59
CA GLY A 213 -10.37 10.05 -0.02
C GLY A 213 -9.70 10.04 1.36
N LEU A 214 -9.15 8.91 1.79
CA LEU A 214 -8.41 8.74 3.03
C LEU A 214 -6.95 8.46 2.69
N ASP A 215 -6.05 9.17 3.35
CA ASP A 215 -4.60 8.92 3.33
C ASP A 215 -4.33 7.99 4.51
N THR A 216 -4.48 6.68 4.27
CA THR A 216 -4.51 5.70 5.36
C THR A 216 -3.11 5.48 5.96
N ASP A 217 -2.05 5.70 5.19
CA ASP A 217 -0.68 5.47 5.64
C ASP A 217 0.10 6.75 6.00
N CYS A 218 -0.58 7.89 5.98
CA CYS A 218 -0.12 9.19 6.43
C CYS A 218 1.13 9.70 5.70
N ASP A 219 1.36 9.28 4.45
CA ASP A 219 2.49 9.72 3.65
C ASP A 219 2.22 11.04 2.89
N GLY A 220 0.99 11.56 2.99
CA GLY A 220 0.52 12.76 2.31
C GLY A 220 -0.14 12.48 0.96
N LEU A 221 -0.29 11.22 0.57
CA LEU A 221 -0.92 10.73 -0.65
C LEU A 221 -2.05 9.77 -0.25
N ASP A 222 -3.31 10.22 -0.35
CA ASP A 222 -4.40 9.28 -0.68
C ASP A 222 -3.98 8.64 -2.00
N SER A 223 -3.77 7.33 -2.05
CA SER A 223 -3.34 6.51 -3.20
C SER A 223 -4.23 6.80 -4.40
N ARG A 224 -3.93 7.94 -5.01
CA ARG A 224 -4.77 8.66 -5.93
C ARG A 224 -4.33 8.27 -7.31
N LEU A 225 -5.32 8.02 -8.16
CA LEU A 225 -5.14 8.06 -9.60
C LEU A 225 -4.38 9.33 -9.99
N GLY A 226 -3.08 9.16 -10.25
CA GLY A 226 -2.26 10.23 -10.77
C GLY A 226 -2.83 10.67 -12.10
N ALA A 227 -2.71 11.95 -12.43
CA ALA A 227 -2.99 12.37 -13.80
C ALA A 227 -1.66 12.36 -14.57
N LEU A 228 -1.62 11.74 -15.75
CA LEU A 228 -0.45 11.87 -16.63
C LEU A 228 -0.18 13.35 -17.01
N ALA A 229 -1.18 14.22 -16.87
CA ALA A 229 -1.03 15.68 -16.97
C ALA A 229 0.01 16.25 -16.00
N ASP A 230 0.22 15.58 -14.86
CA ASP A 230 1.15 15.98 -13.81
C ASP A 230 2.50 15.23 -13.92
N ALA A 231 2.71 14.44 -14.99
CA ALA A 231 3.97 13.74 -15.20
C ALA A 231 5.16 14.73 -15.24
N PRO A 232 6.28 14.41 -14.57
CA PRO A 232 7.42 15.32 -14.48
C PRO A 232 8.05 15.61 -15.85
N VAL A 233 7.97 14.63 -16.75
CA VAL A 233 8.54 14.69 -18.09
C VAL A 233 7.47 14.24 -19.09
N SER A 234 7.31 15.02 -20.15
CA SER A 234 6.47 14.63 -21.29
C SER A 234 7.04 15.15 -22.60
N ILE A 235 6.82 14.38 -23.66
CA ILE A 235 7.25 14.68 -25.03
C ILE A 235 5.99 14.77 -25.89
N VAL A 236 5.74 15.93 -26.49
CA VAL A 236 4.52 16.25 -27.24
C VAL A 236 4.85 16.36 -28.72
N GLY A 237 3.95 15.83 -29.57
CA GLY A 237 4.03 16.05 -31.01
C GLY A 237 3.92 17.53 -31.39
N ASP A 238 4.56 17.91 -32.49
CA ASP A 238 4.59 19.30 -32.93
C ASP A 238 3.18 19.81 -33.32
N SER A 239 2.77 20.93 -32.73
CA SER A 239 1.45 21.52 -32.97
C SER A 239 1.22 21.84 -34.46
N GLY A 240 0.11 21.38 -35.01
CA GLY A 240 -0.28 21.56 -36.42
C GLY A 240 0.26 20.54 -37.42
N GLU A 241 1.02 19.53 -36.97
CA GLU A 241 1.47 18.39 -37.77
C GLU A 241 0.87 17.09 -37.20
N GLN A 242 0.55 16.12 -38.07
CA GLN A 242 0.19 14.78 -37.58
C GLN A 242 1.49 14.07 -37.21
N GLY A 243 1.73 13.75 -35.94
CA GLY A 243 3.01 13.22 -35.46
C GLY A 243 2.95 11.76 -34.98
N ILE A 244 1.92 11.45 -34.20
CA ILE A 244 1.75 10.20 -33.45
C ILE A 244 3.00 9.90 -32.59
N VAL A 245 3.46 10.91 -31.84
CA VAL A 245 4.51 10.70 -30.83
C VAL A 245 4.07 9.63 -29.84
N GLY A 246 4.98 8.72 -29.51
CA GLY A 246 4.70 7.63 -28.57
C GLY A 246 3.99 6.44 -29.22
N GLU A 247 4.01 6.32 -30.55
CA GLU A 247 3.59 5.08 -31.24
C GLU A 247 4.41 3.89 -30.71
N ALA A 248 5.73 4.02 -30.72
CA ALA A 248 6.66 3.07 -30.14
C ALA A 248 7.64 3.78 -29.22
N VAL A 249 8.02 3.09 -28.14
CA VAL A 249 9.04 3.54 -27.18
C VAL A 249 9.94 2.36 -26.85
N ALA A 250 11.21 2.66 -26.59
CA ALA A 250 12.19 1.70 -26.10
C ALA A 250 13.09 2.38 -25.07
N LEU A 251 13.60 1.59 -24.12
CA LEU A 251 14.58 1.99 -23.11
C LEU A 251 15.78 1.06 -23.22
N CYS A 252 16.97 1.64 -23.32
CA CYS A 252 18.23 0.91 -23.35
C CYS A 252 19.42 1.86 -23.31
N ASP A 253 20.51 1.43 -22.68
CA ASP A 253 21.79 2.15 -22.63
C ASP A 253 22.55 2.07 -23.97
N LEU A 254 22.29 2.99 -24.91
CA LEU A 254 22.93 3.03 -26.23
C LEU A 254 24.36 3.59 -26.17
N ASP A 255 24.70 4.37 -25.15
CA ASP A 255 26.02 4.98 -25.00
C ASP A 255 26.92 4.36 -23.91
N GLU A 256 26.47 3.27 -23.30
CA GLU A 256 27.13 2.50 -22.25
C GLU A 256 27.53 3.32 -21.02
N ASP A 257 26.70 4.30 -20.63
CA ASP A 257 26.94 5.11 -19.45
C ASP A 257 26.36 4.54 -18.14
N GLY A 258 25.59 3.45 -18.27
CA GLY A 258 24.95 2.71 -17.18
C GLY A 258 23.54 3.19 -16.85
N ALA A 259 23.02 4.20 -17.55
CA ALA A 259 21.63 4.62 -17.48
C ALA A 259 20.92 4.31 -18.80
N ASP A 260 19.66 3.90 -18.74
CA ASP A 260 18.87 3.62 -19.94
C ASP A 260 18.54 4.92 -20.70
N ASP A 261 18.66 4.90 -22.03
CA ASP A 261 18.28 6.01 -22.88
C ASP A 261 16.82 5.89 -23.33
N LEU A 262 16.13 7.02 -23.37
CA LEU A 262 14.75 7.10 -23.82
C LEU A 262 14.68 7.25 -25.33
N ILE A 263 14.09 6.28 -26.01
CA ILE A 263 13.81 6.33 -27.44
C ILE A 263 12.29 6.47 -27.65
N VAL A 264 11.88 7.52 -28.34
CA VAL A 264 10.47 7.77 -28.69
C VAL A 264 10.35 7.95 -30.18
N THR A 265 9.35 7.30 -30.78
CA THR A 265 9.06 7.45 -32.21
C THR A 265 7.84 8.33 -32.48
N ALA A 266 7.81 8.93 -33.66
CA ALA A 266 6.71 9.72 -34.19
C ALA A 266 6.58 9.45 -35.68
N PRO A 267 5.92 8.36 -36.11
CA PRO A 267 5.95 7.86 -37.49
C PRO A 267 5.39 8.81 -38.53
N PHE A 268 4.69 9.87 -38.11
CA PHE A 268 4.09 10.86 -38.98
C PHE A 268 4.71 12.27 -38.88
N GLY A 269 5.70 12.48 -38.00
CA GLY A 269 6.31 13.80 -37.79
C GLY A 269 6.77 14.53 -39.07
N GLY A 270 6.65 15.86 -39.09
CA GLY A 270 6.99 16.68 -40.26
C GLY A 270 5.92 16.61 -41.36
N THR A 271 6.35 16.21 -42.56
CA THR A 271 5.48 16.04 -43.73
C THR A 271 5.02 14.59 -43.90
N TYR A 272 4.61 13.91 -42.82
CA TYR A 272 4.35 12.46 -42.76
C TYR A 272 5.60 11.58 -42.90
N ALA A 273 6.80 12.17 -42.79
CA ALA A 273 8.04 11.44 -43.00
C ALA A 273 8.40 10.57 -41.79
N GLY A 274 8.12 11.07 -40.59
CA GLY A 274 8.40 10.37 -39.35
C GLY A 274 9.76 10.71 -38.77
N ARG A 275 9.87 10.57 -37.44
CA ARG A 275 11.05 10.91 -36.65
C ARG A 275 11.26 9.91 -35.51
N ILE A 276 12.51 9.79 -35.07
CA ILE A 276 12.90 9.08 -33.85
C ILE A 276 13.73 10.05 -33.02
N GLY A 277 13.33 10.29 -31.78
CA GLY A 277 14.09 11.06 -30.81
C GLY A 277 14.75 10.11 -29.81
N ILE A 278 15.99 10.40 -29.46
CA ILE A 278 16.75 9.71 -28.41
C ILE A 278 17.19 10.77 -27.40
N TRP A 279 16.83 10.57 -26.15
CA TRP A 279 17.28 11.37 -25.01
C TRP A 279 18.14 10.50 -24.11
N TYR A 280 19.37 10.92 -23.86
CA TYR A 280 20.31 10.09 -23.11
C TYR A 280 20.07 10.18 -21.60
N GLY A 281 20.02 9.04 -20.92
CA GLY A 281 19.62 8.92 -19.52
C GLY A 281 20.43 9.80 -18.56
N SER A 282 21.74 9.93 -18.79
CA SER A 282 22.61 10.87 -18.04
C SER A 282 22.19 12.34 -18.07
N GLY A 283 21.27 12.72 -18.96
CA GLY A 283 20.68 14.05 -19.08
C GLY A 283 19.32 14.23 -18.41
N GLU A 284 18.73 13.18 -17.84
CA GLU A 284 17.33 13.16 -17.39
C GLU A 284 16.99 14.29 -16.41
N ALA A 285 17.91 14.66 -15.52
CA ALA A 285 17.70 15.75 -14.55
C ALA A 285 17.46 17.14 -15.19
N SER A 286 17.66 17.27 -16.51
CA SER A 286 17.39 18.48 -17.29
C SER A 286 16.07 18.43 -18.07
N TRP A 287 15.43 17.26 -18.14
CA TRP A 287 14.16 17.06 -18.80
C TRP A 287 13.03 17.69 -17.99
N GLY A 288 11.92 17.98 -18.66
CA GLY A 288 10.76 18.59 -18.03
C GLY A 288 9.49 18.34 -18.82
N PRO A 289 8.38 18.98 -18.42
CA PRO A 289 7.12 18.82 -19.13
C PRO A 289 7.16 19.52 -20.50
N ASP A 290 6.37 19.00 -21.44
CA ASP A 290 6.10 19.57 -22.76
C ASP A 290 7.34 19.75 -23.67
N MET A 291 8.30 18.81 -23.61
CA MET A 291 9.40 18.75 -24.58
C MET A 291 8.88 18.37 -25.98
N SER A 292 9.58 18.78 -27.03
CA SER A 292 9.31 18.37 -28.41
C SER A 292 10.30 17.28 -28.85
N MET A 293 9.95 16.52 -29.89
CA MET A 293 10.90 15.64 -30.60
C MET A 293 12.20 16.36 -30.99
N THR A 294 12.15 17.68 -31.23
CA THR A 294 13.35 18.48 -31.59
C THR A 294 14.27 18.82 -30.42
N ASP A 295 13.83 18.55 -29.18
CA ASP A 295 14.65 18.70 -27.98
C ASP A 295 15.48 17.43 -27.69
N ALA A 296 15.31 16.35 -28.47
CA ALA A 296 16.11 15.14 -28.37
C ALA A 296 17.62 15.41 -28.53
N ASP A 297 18.44 14.67 -27.79
CA ASP A 297 19.89 14.74 -27.92
C ASP A 297 20.35 14.23 -29.29
N THR A 298 19.71 13.16 -29.77
CA THR A 298 19.82 12.67 -31.15
C THR A 298 18.43 12.65 -31.78
N LEU A 299 18.30 13.37 -32.89
CA LEU A 299 17.10 13.34 -33.73
C LEU A 299 17.42 12.65 -35.05
N ILE A 300 16.68 11.57 -35.34
CA ILE A 300 16.74 10.86 -36.62
C ILE A 300 15.49 11.24 -37.44
N GLU A 301 15.67 11.92 -38.55
CA GLU A 301 14.57 12.32 -39.44
C GLU A 301 14.58 11.53 -40.74
N SER A 302 13.40 11.19 -41.26
CA SER A 302 13.28 10.64 -42.60
C SER A 302 12.84 11.72 -43.58
N THR A 303 13.20 11.57 -44.86
CA THR A 303 12.56 12.34 -45.95
C THR A 303 11.39 11.62 -46.61
N GLU A 304 11.20 10.37 -46.21
CA GLU A 304 10.28 9.38 -46.77
C GLU A 304 9.26 8.99 -45.70
N LEU A 305 8.09 8.53 -46.11
CA LEU A 305 6.95 8.37 -45.20
C LEU A 305 7.17 7.28 -44.11
N PHE A 306 6.34 7.31 -43.06
CA PHE A 306 6.14 6.18 -42.14
C PHE A 306 7.42 5.63 -41.47
N PHE A 307 8.39 6.48 -41.17
CA PHE A 307 9.61 6.09 -40.46
C PHE A 307 9.41 6.06 -38.95
N GLY A 308 9.68 4.93 -38.30
CA GLY A 308 9.59 4.79 -36.84
C GLY A 308 8.29 4.18 -36.31
N PHE A 309 7.60 3.33 -37.08
CA PHE A 309 6.43 2.59 -36.57
C PHE A 309 6.77 1.49 -35.55
N GLY A 310 8.00 0.99 -35.59
CA GLY A 310 8.51 0.06 -34.62
C GLY A 310 9.97 0.35 -34.36
N VAL A 311 10.40 0.19 -33.13
CA VAL A 311 11.78 0.38 -32.71
C VAL A 311 12.14 -0.70 -31.70
N GLN A 312 13.35 -1.23 -31.82
CA GLN A 312 13.96 -2.13 -30.84
C GLN A 312 15.43 -1.77 -30.70
N CYS A 313 15.97 -2.05 -29.53
CA CYS A 313 17.40 -2.04 -29.30
C CYS A 313 17.88 -3.37 -28.73
N ALA A 314 18.97 -3.86 -29.30
CA ALA A 314 19.62 -5.11 -28.97
C ALA A 314 21.03 -5.09 -29.60
N ASP A 315 21.95 -5.94 -29.14
CA ASP A 315 23.24 -6.14 -29.81
C ASP A 315 23.03 -6.99 -31.08
N LEU A 316 22.65 -6.36 -32.20
CA LEU A 316 22.23 -7.03 -33.43
C LEU A 316 23.41 -7.60 -34.21
N ASP A 317 24.64 -7.15 -33.95
CA ASP A 317 25.83 -7.62 -34.65
C ASP A 317 26.85 -8.38 -33.80
N GLY A 318 26.58 -8.54 -32.50
CA GLY A 318 27.34 -9.32 -31.54
C GLY A 318 28.67 -8.68 -31.17
N ASP A 319 28.79 -7.35 -31.27
CA ASP A 319 30.00 -6.61 -30.92
C ASP A 319 30.06 -6.17 -29.46
N GLY A 320 28.97 -6.39 -28.72
CA GLY A 320 28.80 -6.09 -27.31
C GLY A 320 28.14 -4.75 -27.03
N PHE A 321 27.85 -3.94 -28.06
CA PHE A 321 27.15 -2.65 -27.93
C PHE A 321 25.70 -2.80 -28.38
N LEU A 322 24.79 -2.07 -27.72
CA LEU A 322 23.39 -2.04 -28.17
C LEU A 322 23.24 -1.24 -29.46
N ASP A 323 22.54 -1.82 -30.41
CA ASP A 323 22.18 -1.24 -31.69
C ASP A 323 20.73 -0.77 -31.70
N LEU A 324 20.37 0.02 -32.69
CA LEU A 324 18.99 0.44 -32.95
C LEU A 324 18.51 -0.13 -34.27
N VAL A 325 17.34 -0.80 -34.26
CA VAL A 325 16.62 -1.20 -35.47
C VAL A 325 15.23 -0.61 -35.49
N THR A 326 14.83 -0.11 -36.67
CA THR A 326 13.53 0.52 -36.89
C THR A 326 12.97 0.18 -38.25
N THR A 327 11.69 0.47 -38.46
CA THR A 327 11.01 0.31 -39.74
C THR A 327 10.83 1.63 -40.49
N ARG A 328 10.75 1.53 -41.81
CA ARG A 328 10.33 2.59 -42.72
C ARG A 328 9.36 2.03 -43.74
N GLY A 329 8.35 2.81 -44.14
CA GLY A 329 7.41 2.45 -45.22
C GLY A 329 7.39 3.48 -46.35
N GLU A 330 7.40 3.03 -47.60
CA GLU A 330 7.21 3.87 -48.77
C GLU A 330 5.91 3.49 -49.47
N ILE A 331 4.89 4.35 -49.42
CA ILE A 331 3.66 4.18 -50.21
C ILE A 331 3.82 4.91 -51.54
N ASP A 332 4.04 4.17 -52.63
CA ASP A 332 3.86 4.72 -53.98
C ASP A 332 2.38 4.63 -54.36
N TYR A 333 1.68 5.77 -54.34
CA TYR A 333 0.25 5.87 -54.67
C TYR A 333 -0.11 5.42 -56.10
N ALA A 334 0.87 5.18 -57.00
CA ALA A 334 0.59 4.60 -58.30
C ALA A 334 1.80 3.85 -58.89
N PRO A 335 1.91 2.51 -58.71
CA PRO A 335 0.79 1.57 -58.58
C PRO A 335 0.59 0.97 -57.17
N TYR A 336 0.17 1.74 -56.16
CA TYR A 336 -0.08 1.26 -54.77
C TYR A 336 0.90 0.16 -54.31
N VAL A 337 2.19 0.38 -54.51
CA VAL A 337 3.21 -0.53 -53.97
C VAL A 337 3.68 0.09 -52.67
N SER A 338 3.60 -0.69 -51.59
CA SER A 338 4.14 -0.32 -50.28
C SER A 338 5.46 -1.07 -50.07
N GLU A 339 6.59 -0.42 -50.31
CA GLU A 339 7.87 -1.00 -49.91
C GLU A 339 8.05 -0.74 -48.41
N TYR A 340 8.57 -1.71 -47.66
CA TYR A 340 9.02 -1.47 -46.30
C TYR A 340 10.48 -1.86 -46.16
N GLU A 341 11.18 -1.14 -45.30
CA GLU A 341 12.60 -1.34 -45.03
C GLU A 341 12.84 -1.50 -43.53
N LEU A 342 13.70 -2.46 -43.16
CA LEU A 342 14.37 -2.44 -41.88
C LEU A 342 15.61 -1.55 -41.98
N MET A 343 15.82 -0.72 -40.99
CA MET A 343 16.93 0.22 -40.92
C MET A 343 17.75 -0.06 -39.67
N PHE A 344 19.05 -0.26 -39.86
CA PHE A 344 19.99 -0.62 -38.80
C PHE A 344 20.93 0.55 -38.53
N PHE A 345 21.07 0.91 -37.25
CA PHE A 345 22.05 1.88 -36.76
C PHE A 345 22.89 1.17 -35.70
N TYR A 346 24.13 0.83 -36.06
CA TYR A 346 25.00 0.06 -35.18
C TYR A 346 25.62 0.95 -34.10
N GLY A 347 25.48 0.53 -32.86
CA GLY A 347 26.07 1.13 -31.69
C GLY A 347 27.59 1.07 -31.71
N THR A 348 28.21 1.92 -30.89
CA THR A 348 29.66 1.88 -30.67
C THR A 348 30.04 2.10 -29.20
N GLY A 349 29.06 2.06 -28.29
CA GLY A 349 29.19 2.48 -26.89
C GLY A 349 29.47 3.97 -26.76
N ALA A 350 28.93 4.76 -27.68
CA ALA A 350 29.05 6.20 -27.68
C ALA A 350 27.78 6.81 -28.26
N LYS A 351 27.41 7.99 -27.78
CA LYS A 351 26.28 8.76 -28.30
C LYS A 351 26.33 8.84 -29.82
N LEU A 352 25.19 8.54 -30.43
CA LEU A 352 24.94 8.76 -31.85
C LEU A 352 25.09 10.24 -32.18
N ALA A 353 25.24 10.55 -33.47
CA ALA A 353 25.35 11.95 -33.88
C ALA A 353 24.03 12.67 -33.59
N ALA A 354 24.12 13.91 -33.08
CA ALA A 354 22.94 14.68 -32.64
C ALA A 354 21.86 14.90 -33.73
N THR A 355 22.23 14.77 -35.00
CA THR A 355 21.29 14.81 -36.13
C THR A 355 21.69 13.75 -37.13
N LEU A 356 20.76 12.84 -37.39
CA LEU A 356 20.87 11.78 -38.37
C LEU A 356 19.66 11.86 -39.30
N ASP A 357 19.81 11.28 -40.48
CA ASP A 357 18.67 10.96 -41.32
C ASP A 357 18.62 9.48 -41.69
N ASP A 358 17.56 9.08 -42.39
CA ASP A 358 17.40 7.71 -42.85
C ASP A 358 18.62 7.23 -43.68
N SER A 359 19.35 8.13 -44.37
CA SER A 359 20.55 7.84 -45.17
C SER A 359 21.81 7.59 -44.36
N ASP A 360 21.80 7.90 -43.08
CA ASP A 360 22.86 7.56 -42.14
C ASP A 360 22.76 6.13 -41.59
N ALA A 361 21.67 5.39 -41.85
CA ALA A 361 21.57 3.98 -41.49
C ALA A 361 22.74 3.16 -42.09
N ASP A 362 23.36 2.33 -41.25
CA ASP A 362 24.52 1.51 -41.64
C ASP A 362 24.14 0.42 -42.65
N ALA A 363 22.93 -0.12 -42.50
CA ALA A 363 22.33 -1.07 -43.41
C ALA A 363 20.82 -0.84 -43.55
N ARG A 364 20.30 -1.23 -44.72
CA ARG A 364 18.87 -1.20 -45.04
C ARG A 364 18.48 -2.51 -45.68
N MET A 365 17.41 -3.14 -45.21
CA MET A 365 16.85 -4.33 -45.84
C MET A 365 15.47 -4.02 -46.39
N SER A 366 15.34 -4.04 -47.70
CA SER A 366 14.07 -3.76 -48.38
C SER A 366 13.33 -5.06 -48.66
N TYR A 367 12.01 -5.08 -48.42
CA TYR A 367 11.17 -6.18 -48.88
C TYR A 367 10.76 -5.98 -50.35
N PRO A 368 11.07 -6.91 -51.26
CA PRO A 368 10.84 -6.73 -52.69
C PRO A 368 9.37 -6.95 -53.05
N LEU A 369 8.52 -5.91 -53.01
CA LEU A 369 7.19 -6.01 -53.61
C LEU A 369 7.25 -5.96 -55.14
N GLY A 370 7.22 -7.14 -55.76
CA GLY A 370 7.02 -7.32 -57.20
C GLY A 370 5.57 -7.47 -57.66
N VAL A 371 4.58 -7.22 -56.79
CA VAL A 371 3.16 -7.49 -57.06
C VAL A 371 2.34 -6.27 -56.66
N GLU A 372 1.39 -5.86 -57.50
CA GLU A 372 0.36 -4.86 -57.15
C GLU A 372 -0.31 -5.29 -55.84
N ALA A 373 0.10 -4.69 -54.71
CA ALA A 373 -0.69 -4.73 -53.50
C ALA A 373 -2.01 -4.08 -53.90
N GLY A 374 -3.10 -4.85 -53.81
CA GLY A 374 -4.38 -4.56 -54.46
C GLY A 374 -5.15 -3.38 -53.86
N GLY A 375 -4.49 -2.23 -53.64
CA GLY A 375 -5.04 -1.04 -53.00
C GLY A 375 -4.75 -0.94 -51.50
N ASN A 376 -3.91 -1.81 -50.93
CA ASN A 376 -3.73 -1.93 -49.48
C ASN A 376 -2.30 -1.59 -49.05
N THR A 377 -2.17 -0.97 -47.87
CA THR A 377 -0.89 -0.62 -47.27
C THR A 377 -0.31 -1.81 -46.49
N VAL A 378 0.89 -2.23 -46.88
CA VAL A 378 1.72 -3.24 -46.22
C VAL A 378 2.53 -2.52 -45.13
N TYR A 379 2.33 -2.89 -43.86
CA TYR A 379 3.15 -2.40 -42.74
C TYR A 379 3.83 -3.57 -42.04
N ALA A 380 5.16 -3.55 -42.03
CA ALA A 380 5.94 -4.45 -41.20
C ALA A 380 6.20 -3.80 -39.84
N GLN A 381 5.99 -4.56 -38.78
CA GLN A 381 6.22 -4.21 -37.38
C GLN A 381 7.25 -5.16 -36.82
N ILE A 382 8.30 -4.59 -36.22
CA ILE A 382 9.26 -5.35 -35.43
C ILE A 382 8.51 -5.82 -34.19
N LEU A 383 8.41 -7.14 -34.03
CA LEU A 383 7.67 -7.75 -32.95
C LEU A 383 8.53 -7.89 -31.69
N ALA A 384 9.80 -8.27 -31.87
CA ALA A 384 10.80 -8.38 -30.82
C ALA A 384 12.22 -8.46 -31.43
N ALA A 385 13.23 -8.27 -30.60
CA ALA A 385 14.62 -8.59 -30.92
C ALA A 385 15.28 -9.30 -29.72
N GLY A 386 16.17 -10.25 -29.98
CA GLY A 386 16.89 -10.99 -28.94
C GLY A 386 17.78 -12.09 -29.52
N ASP A 387 18.79 -12.52 -28.75
CA ASP A 387 19.74 -13.57 -29.14
C ASP A 387 19.07 -14.95 -29.01
N LEU A 388 18.44 -15.40 -30.09
CA LEU A 388 17.62 -16.61 -30.12
C LEU A 388 18.45 -17.88 -30.17
N ASP A 389 19.64 -17.83 -30.79
CA ASP A 389 20.51 -18.98 -30.95
C ASP A 389 21.77 -18.98 -30.05
N ASN A 390 21.87 -17.99 -29.17
CA ASN A 390 22.93 -17.82 -28.17
C ASN A 390 24.32 -17.71 -28.82
N ASP A 391 24.40 -17.01 -29.95
CA ASP A 391 25.65 -16.72 -30.66
C ASP A 391 26.26 -15.36 -30.30
N GLY A 392 25.53 -14.56 -29.53
CA GLY A 392 25.88 -13.23 -29.06
C GLY A 392 25.31 -12.10 -29.91
N ALA A 393 24.73 -12.38 -31.09
CA ALA A 393 24.07 -11.40 -31.93
C ALA A 393 22.54 -11.61 -31.88
N ALA A 394 21.79 -10.54 -31.67
CA ALA A 394 20.34 -10.60 -31.57
C ALA A 394 19.66 -10.69 -32.94
N GLU A 395 18.74 -11.65 -33.08
CA GLU A 395 17.82 -11.73 -34.20
C GLU A 395 16.71 -10.69 -34.10
N VAL A 396 16.16 -10.31 -35.25
CA VAL A 396 14.95 -9.47 -35.34
C VAL A 396 13.77 -10.31 -35.79
N LEU A 397 12.69 -10.31 -35.01
CA LEU A 397 11.42 -10.94 -35.36
C LEU A 397 10.49 -9.91 -35.98
N LEU A 398 10.04 -10.16 -37.20
CA LEU A 398 9.26 -9.24 -38.01
C LEU A 398 7.98 -9.93 -38.48
N ASN A 399 6.82 -9.27 -38.41
CA ASN A 399 5.61 -9.82 -39.02
C ASN A 399 5.68 -9.75 -40.56
N ASP A 400 5.06 -10.72 -41.24
CA ASP A 400 4.87 -10.62 -42.68
C ASP A 400 3.75 -9.63 -43.00
N ALA A 401 4.13 -8.53 -43.63
CA ALA A 401 3.26 -7.40 -43.89
C ALA A 401 2.30 -7.61 -45.09
N THR A 402 2.22 -8.80 -45.69
CA THR A 402 1.40 -9.04 -46.89
C THR A 402 -0.12 -9.12 -46.63
N GLY A 403 -0.53 -8.97 -45.35
CA GLY A 403 -1.92 -8.82 -44.92
C GLY A 403 -2.50 -7.43 -45.20
N ASP A 404 -3.82 -7.37 -45.42
CA ASP A 404 -4.56 -6.11 -45.55
C ASP A 404 -4.59 -5.41 -44.17
N TYR A 405 -4.37 -4.09 -44.12
CA TYR A 405 -4.65 -3.24 -42.95
C TYR A 405 -6.05 -3.50 -42.37
N MET A 406 -6.95 -4.08 -43.17
CA MET A 406 -8.35 -4.33 -42.89
C MET A 406 -8.76 -5.83 -42.93
N SER A 407 -7.83 -6.77 -43.16
CA SER A 407 -8.14 -8.21 -43.03
C SER A 407 -6.87 -9.06 -42.89
N GLU A 408 -6.68 -9.56 -41.67
CA GLU A 408 -5.78 -10.64 -41.26
C GLU A 408 -4.28 -10.38 -41.54
N PRO A 409 -3.44 -10.13 -40.51
CA PRO A 409 -2.01 -10.39 -40.65
C PRO A 409 -1.86 -11.81 -41.17
N THR A 410 -1.10 -12.01 -42.25
CA THR A 410 -0.64 -13.37 -42.56
C THR A 410 0.06 -13.86 -41.30
N GLY A 411 -0.34 -15.02 -40.77
CA GLY A 411 0.24 -15.57 -39.55
C GLY A 411 1.67 -16.02 -39.81
N LEU A 412 2.58 -15.15 -40.25
CA LEU A 412 3.97 -15.47 -40.54
C LEU A 412 4.88 -14.47 -39.84
N ILE A 413 5.90 -14.99 -39.15
CA ILE A 413 6.98 -14.20 -38.58
C ILE A 413 8.26 -14.57 -39.33
N TYR A 414 8.96 -13.56 -39.83
CA TYR A 414 10.32 -13.69 -40.33
C TYR A 414 11.29 -13.48 -39.17
N VAL A 415 12.21 -14.43 -39.00
CA VAL A 415 13.37 -14.26 -38.13
C VAL A 415 14.54 -13.84 -39.00
N ILE A 416 15.06 -12.65 -38.76
CA ILE A 416 16.22 -12.07 -39.45
C ILE A 416 17.45 -12.31 -38.60
N ARG A 417 18.51 -12.87 -39.19
CA ARG A 417 19.75 -13.22 -38.48
C ARG A 417 20.39 -12.02 -37.77
N GLY A 418 20.86 -12.22 -36.54
CA GLY A 418 21.82 -11.33 -35.89
C GLY A 418 23.18 -11.38 -36.58
N GLN A 419 23.57 -10.30 -37.26
CA GLN A 419 24.92 -10.12 -37.82
C GLN A 419 25.10 -8.68 -38.32
N ARG A 420 26.37 -8.30 -38.53
CA ARG A 420 26.67 -7.01 -39.16
C ARG A 420 26.34 -6.99 -40.65
N TYR A 421 25.38 -6.15 -41.01
CA TYR A 421 24.97 -5.85 -42.37
C TYR A 421 25.66 -4.59 -42.91
N SER A 422 25.59 -4.39 -44.23
CA SER A 422 26.04 -3.14 -44.84
C SER A 422 25.38 -2.89 -46.20
N GLY A 423 25.02 -1.63 -46.45
CA GLY A 423 24.38 -1.22 -47.71
C GLY A 423 22.92 -1.68 -47.81
N ASN A 424 22.43 -1.85 -49.04
CA ASN A 424 21.05 -2.23 -49.32
C ASN A 424 20.97 -3.73 -49.59
N LEU A 425 20.13 -4.43 -48.84
CA LEU A 425 19.91 -5.87 -48.92
C LEU A 425 18.45 -6.18 -49.25
N ASP A 426 18.22 -7.39 -49.74
CA ASP A 426 16.88 -7.96 -49.90
C ASP A 426 16.52 -8.68 -48.59
N LEU A 427 15.43 -8.29 -47.95
CA LEU A 427 15.02 -8.85 -46.66
C LEU A 427 14.87 -10.37 -46.71
N LEU A 428 14.29 -10.89 -47.80
CA LEU A 428 14.01 -12.32 -47.95
C LEU A 428 15.29 -13.17 -48.10
N ASP A 429 16.40 -12.57 -48.51
CA ASP A 429 17.69 -13.27 -48.59
C ASP A 429 18.34 -13.46 -47.20
N GLU A 430 17.91 -12.68 -46.19
CA GLU A 430 18.50 -12.64 -44.85
C GLU A 430 17.62 -13.33 -43.78
N VAL A 431 16.45 -13.84 -44.16
CA VAL A 431 15.59 -14.65 -43.29
C VAL A 431 16.30 -15.97 -42.94
N THR A 432 16.47 -16.23 -41.64
CA THR A 432 17.02 -17.49 -41.10
C THR A 432 15.96 -18.53 -40.81
N ALA A 433 14.76 -18.09 -40.41
CA ALA A 433 13.64 -18.97 -40.12
C ALA A 433 12.30 -18.27 -40.37
N GLU A 434 11.30 -19.06 -40.73
CA GLU A 434 9.90 -18.65 -40.84
C GLU A 434 9.04 -19.36 -39.79
N ILE A 435 8.28 -18.60 -38.99
CA ILE A 435 7.31 -19.15 -38.03
C ILE A 435 5.88 -18.98 -38.59
N ASP A 436 5.28 -20.08 -39.00
CA ASP A 436 3.93 -20.12 -39.61
C ASP A 436 2.84 -20.40 -38.55
N GLY A 437 2.11 -19.35 -38.20
CA GLY A 437 0.88 -19.31 -37.40
C GLY A 437 -0.38 -19.74 -38.15
N GLY A 438 -0.29 -20.02 -39.45
CA GLY A 438 -1.39 -20.48 -40.28
C GLY A 438 -2.28 -19.34 -40.78
N ALA A 439 -3.60 -19.53 -40.65
CA ALA A 439 -4.59 -18.56 -41.13
C ALA A 439 -4.90 -17.46 -40.10
N ASP A 440 -4.41 -17.59 -38.87
CA ASP A 440 -4.66 -16.65 -37.78
C ASP A 440 -3.44 -15.74 -37.64
N GLY A 441 -3.67 -14.42 -37.56
CA GLY A 441 -2.62 -13.44 -37.32
C GLY A 441 -1.97 -13.59 -35.94
N PHE A 442 -0.74 -13.08 -35.80
CA PHE A 442 -0.09 -12.92 -34.51
C PHE A 442 -0.44 -11.57 -33.89
N THR A 443 -0.56 -11.53 -32.58
CA THR A 443 -0.83 -10.28 -31.83
C THR A 443 0.41 -9.74 -31.16
N ARG A 444 1.12 -10.59 -30.42
CA ARG A 444 2.29 -10.19 -29.65
C ARG A 444 3.32 -11.29 -29.60
N VAL A 445 4.58 -10.89 -29.72
CA VAL A 445 5.72 -11.78 -29.52
C VAL A 445 6.63 -11.16 -28.47
N ARG A 446 7.13 -11.98 -27.56
CA ARG A 446 8.15 -11.60 -26.57
C ARG A 446 9.30 -12.57 -26.67
N VAL A 447 10.51 -12.05 -26.54
CA VAL A 447 11.66 -12.85 -26.12
C VAL A 447 11.61 -12.93 -24.60
N LEU A 448 11.70 -14.14 -24.07
CA LEU A 448 11.69 -14.47 -22.65
C LEU A 448 13.09 -14.94 -22.24
N ASP A 449 13.29 -15.21 -20.95
CA ASP A 449 14.45 -15.97 -20.50
C ASP A 449 14.38 -17.45 -20.93
N ASP A 450 15.36 -18.26 -20.53
CA ASP A 450 15.37 -19.72 -20.70
C ASP A 450 14.39 -20.36 -19.70
N VAL A 451 13.13 -20.43 -20.10
CA VAL A 451 12.02 -20.85 -19.26
C VAL A 451 11.92 -22.38 -19.21
N ASP A 452 12.27 -23.07 -20.30
CA ASP A 452 12.23 -24.53 -20.36
C ASP A 452 13.53 -25.24 -19.91
N GLY A 453 14.59 -24.48 -19.67
CA GLY A 453 15.88 -24.91 -19.15
C GLY A 453 16.77 -25.60 -20.18
N ASP A 454 16.56 -25.37 -21.48
CA ASP A 454 17.36 -25.93 -22.56
C ASP A 454 18.64 -25.12 -22.88
N GLY A 455 18.77 -23.93 -22.31
CA GLY A 455 19.91 -23.04 -22.44
C GLY A 455 19.80 -22.01 -23.57
N LEU A 456 18.64 -21.90 -24.22
CA LEU A 456 18.27 -20.85 -25.16
C LEU A 456 17.14 -20.02 -24.56
N VAL A 457 17.00 -18.79 -25.04
CA VAL A 457 15.82 -17.98 -24.72
C VAL A 457 14.55 -18.62 -25.26
N ASP A 458 13.41 -18.39 -24.61
CA ASP A 458 12.11 -18.81 -25.10
C ASP A 458 11.33 -17.66 -25.74
N LEU A 459 10.25 -17.99 -26.44
CA LEU A 459 9.32 -17.04 -27.04
C LEU A 459 7.91 -17.21 -26.47
N PHE A 460 7.30 -16.11 -26.06
CA PHE A 460 5.83 -16.02 -25.98
C PHE A 460 5.31 -15.58 -27.35
N ILE A 461 4.32 -16.30 -27.89
CA ILE A 461 3.66 -15.95 -29.15
C ILE A 461 2.15 -15.97 -28.96
N GLY A 462 1.53 -14.82 -29.10
CA GLY A 462 0.09 -14.60 -29.06
C GLY A 462 -0.58 -14.70 -30.43
N GLN A 463 -1.70 -15.42 -30.49
CA GLN A 463 -2.62 -15.48 -31.63
C GLN A 463 -4.03 -15.21 -31.14
N ALA A 464 -4.28 -14.00 -30.66
CA ALA A 464 -5.63 -13.56 -30.40
C ALA A 464 -6.29 -13.19 -31.75
N ASP A 465 -7.31 -13.95 -32.15
CA ASP A 465 -8.09 -13.69 -33.38
C ASP A 465 -8.57 -12.22 -33.38
N HIS A 466 -8.02 -11.41 -34.28
CA HIS A 466 -8.29 -9.99 -34.38
C HIS A 466 -9.06 -9.74 -35.68
N VAL A 467 -10.35 -9.43 -35.58
CA VAL A 467 -11.14 -8.89 -36.70
C VAL A 467 -11.30 -7.39 -36.50
N PRO A 468 -10.39 -6.54 -37.03
CA PRO A 468 -10.64 -5.11 -37.10
C PRO A 468 -11.64 -4.84 -38.23
N GLY A 469 -12.91 -4.63 -37.87
CA GLY A 469 -13.90 -4.02 -38.75
C GLY A 469 -13.83 -2.50 -38.70
N ASP A 470 -13.18 -1.91 -39.70
CA ASP A 470 -13.30 -0.51 -40.16
C ASP A 470 -13.14 0.62 -39.12
N THR A 471 -11.90 1.07 -38.87
CA THR A 471 -11.64 2.36 -38.23
C THR A 471 -10.75 3.25 -39.09
N ALA A 472 -11.36 3.83 -40.13
CA ALA A 472 -10.88 5.08 -40.73
C ALA A 472 -11.09 6.33 -39.83
N ASP A 473 -11.51 6.15 -38.57
CA ASP A 473 -11.59 7.20 -37.56
C ASP A 473 -10.54 6.93 -36.47
N SER A 474 -9.85 7.99 -36.06
CA SER A 474 -8.63 8.03 -35.24
C SER A 474 -8.82 7.65 -33.76
N ALA A 475 -9.63 6.63 -33.48
CA ALA A 475 -9.74 5.95 -32.19
C ALA A 475 -10.24 4.51 -32.46
N PRO A 476 -9.59 3.46 -31.95
CA PRO A 476 -10.04 2.08 -32.16
C PRO A 476 -11.38 1.87 -31.41
N SER A 477 -12.52 2.09 -32.08
CA SER A 477 -13.84 1.82 -31.49
C SER A 477 -14.31 0.40 -31.83
N TRP A 478 -14.20 -0.51 -30.86
CA TRP A 478 -14.43 -1.97 -30.96
C TRP A 478 -15.90 -2.45 -31.08
N SER A 479 -16.75 -1.71 -31.80
CA SER A 479 -18.19 -2.00 -31.84
C SER A 479 -18.66 -2.99 -32.92
N ASP A 480 -17.80 -3.46 -33.84
CA ASP A 480 -18.19 -4.43 -34.89
C ASP A 480 -17.96 -5.89 -34.47
N THR A 481 -18.88 -6.38 -33.64
CA THR A 481 -18.93 -7.75 -33.07
C THR A 481 -19.28 -8.86 -34.08
N GLY A 482 -19.05 -8.65 -35.37
CA GLY A 482 -19.47 -9.56 -36.44
C GLY A 482 -18.60 -10.80 -36.68
N GLY A 483 -17.39 -10.88 -36.10
CA GLY A 483 -16.34 -11.77 -36.60
C GLY A 483 -15.59 -12.69 -35.64
N LEU A 484 -15.65 -12.51 -34.31
CA LEU A 484 -14.82 -13.29 -33.38
C LEU A 484 -15.40 -14.68 -33.10
N GLY A 485 -15.23 -15.60 -34.06
CA GLY A 485 -15.71 -16.98 -33.96
C GLY A 485 -14.69 -17.96 -33.38
N SER A 486 -13.39 -17.65 -33.48
CA SER A 486 -12.34 -18.55 -33.03
C SER A 486 -11.82 -18.16 -31.64
N PRO A 487 -11.45 -19.16 -30.82
CA PRO A 487 -10.75 -18.91 -29.56
C PRO A 487 -9.31 -18.46 -29.82
N GLY A 488 -8.88 -17.41 -29.11
CA GLY A 488 -7.49 -16.97 -29.12
C GLY A 488 -6.55 -18.03 -28.53
N ARG A 489 -5.25 -17.94 -28.87
CA ARG A 489 -4.23 -18.90 -28.46
C ARG A 489 -2.96 -18.19 -27.99
N ALA A 490 -2.25 -18.84 -27.08
CA ALA A 490 -0.91 -18.45 -26.67
C ALA A 490 0.03 -19.66 -26.75
N PHE A 491 1.26 -19.42 -27.20
CA PHE A 491 2.29 -20.45 -27.35
C PHE A 491 3.54 -20.03 -26.59
N PHE A 492 4.15 -20.99 -25.92
CA PHE A 492 5.54 -20.88 -25.49
C PHE A 492 6.36 -21.82 -26.35
N ALA A 493 7.33 -21.26 -27.04
CA ALA A 493 8.11 -21.92 -28.07
C ALA A 493 9.60 -21.71 -27.81
N ALA A 494 10.37 -22.79 -27.98
CA ALA A 494 11.82 -22.70 -27.94
C ALA A 494 12.29 -21.87 -29.13
N ALA A 495 13.31 -21.03 -28.92
CA ALA A 495 13.89 -20.18 -29.95
C ALA A 495 14.74 -20.95 -30.97
N THR A 496 14.24 -22.08 -31.50
CA THR A 496 14.95 -22.82 -32.54
C THR A 496 14.79 -22.13 -33.89
N LEU A 497 15.90 -21.69 -34.48
CA LEU A 497 15.95 -21.07 -35.81
C LEU A 497 15.72 -22.09 -36.95
N VAL A 498 14.49 -22.58 -37.07
CA VAL A 498 14.06 -23.49 -38.14
C VAL A 498 12.69 -23.09 -38.68
N ASP A 499 12.51 -23.23 -40.00
CA ASP A 499 11.19 -23.07 -40.62
C ASP A 499 10.21 -24.08 -40.03
N ALA A 500 9.18 -23.58 -39.36
CA ALA A 500 8.21 -24.43 -38.66
C ALA A 500 6.87 -23.72 -38.46
N ALA A 501 5.82 -24.53 -38.36
CA ALA A 501 4.56 -24.03 -37.84
C ALA A 501 4.73 -23.72 -36.35
N VAL A 502 4.09 -22.65 -35.84
CA VAL A 502 4.18 -22.28 -34.41
C VAL A 502 3.77 -23.45 -33.49
N ALA A 503 2.79 -24.25 -33.92
CA ALA A 503 2.33 -25.43 -33.18
C ALA A 503 3.36 -26.58 -33.11
N ASP A 504 4.35 -26.59 -34.01
CA ASP A 504 5.45 -27.56 -34.00
C ASP A 504 6.66 -27.05 -33.18
N LEU A 505 6.83 -25.74 -33.05
CA LEU A 505 7.83 -25.10 -32.18
C LEU A 505 7.39 -25.06 -30.70
N ALA A 506 6.09 -24.94 -30.49
CA ALA A 506 5.51 -24.78 -29.17
C ALA A 506 5.69 -26.05 -28.32
N TRP A 507 6.41 -25.91 -27.20
CA TRP A 507 6.46 -26.94 -26.16
C TRP A 507 5.24 -26.84 -25.23
N ARG A 508 4.51 -25.73 -25.27
CA ARG A 508 3.28 -25.45 -24.50
C ARG A 508 2.26 -24.65 -25.28
N THR A 509 0.97 -24.86 -25.01
CA THR A 509 -0.10 -24.15 -25.72
C THR A 509 -1.32 -23.89 -24.84
N TRP A 510 -1.82 -22.66 -24.86
CA TRP A 510 -3.09 -22.29 -24.25
C TRP A 510 -4.13 -21.96 -25.30
N GLN A 511 -5.38 -22.22 -24.94
CA GLN A 511 -6.52 -21.87 -25.76
C GLN A 511 -7.58 -21.15 -24.92
N GLY A 512 -7.95 -19.96 -25.37
CA GLY A 512 -9.02 -19.16 -24.80
C GLY A 512 -10.42 -19.64 -25.14
N ARG A 513 -11.40 -18.82 -24.77
CA ARG A 513 -12.80 -18.95 -25.16
C ARG A 513 -13.00 -18.21 -26.49
N ALA A 514 -14.05 -18.55 -27.22
CA ALA A 514 -14.34 -17.82 -28.46
C ALA A 514 -14.67 -16.35 -28.14
N GLY A 515 -13.97 -15.43 -28.80
CA GLY A 515 -14.19 -13.99 -28.71
C GLY A 515 -13.62 -13.28 -27.48
N ASP A 516 -12.82 -13.95 -26.65
CA ASP A 516 -12.14 -13.29 -25.51
C ASP A 516 -10.78 -12.67 -25.86
N ALA A 517 -10.33 -12.82 -27.11
CA ALA A 517 -9.00 -12.38 -27.56
C ALA A 517 -7.87 -12.84 -26.63
N PHE A 518 -7.97 -14.06 -26.08
CA PHE A 518 -6.94 -14.67 -25.24
C PHE A 518 -5.60 -14.84 -25.97
N GLY A 519 -4.50 -14.57 -25.26
CA GLY A 519 -3.16 -14.56 -25.85
C GLY A 519 -2.82 -13.21 -26.46
N TRP A 520 -3.49 -12.14 -26.04
CA TRP A 520 -3.21 -10.80 -26.54
C TRP A 520 -1.78 -10.36 -26.19
N ASP A 521 -1.39 -10.56 -24.94
CA ASP A 521 -0.05 -10.34 -24.39
C ASP A 521 0.23 -11.43 -23.34
N GLY A 522 1.49 -11.57 -22.95
CA GLY A 522 1.89 -12.54 -21.95
C GLY A 522 3.27 -12.27 -21.37
N VAL A 523 3.41 -12.68 -20.10
CA VAL A 523 4.60 -12.48 -19.27
C VAL A 523 4.88 -13.77 -18.51
N VAL A 524 6.17 -14.02 -18.23
CA VAL A 524 6.65 -15.13 -17.42
C VAL A 524 7.54 -14.61 -16.31
N GLN A 525 7.27 -15.07 -15.09
CA GLN A 525 8.04 -14.82 -13.87
C GLN A 525 7.48 -15.67 -12.74
N ASP A 526 8.21 -15.85 -11.66
CA ASP A 526 7.72 -16.48 -10.42
C ASP A 526 6.79 -15.51 -9.66
N PHE A 527 5.46 -15.73 -9.73
CA PHE A 527 4.44 -14.87 -9.10
C PHE A 527 4.11 -15.30 -7.66
N ASP A 528 4.54 -16.48 -7.22
CA ASP A 528 4.27 -17.01 -5.88
C ASP A 528 5.51 -17.30 -5.02
N ALA A 529 6.67 -16.95 -5.53
CA ALA A 529 7.99 -17.07 -4.90
C ALA A 529 8.35 -18.53 -4.55
N ASP A 530 7.90 -19.50 -5.32
CA ASP A 530 8.24 -20.92 -5.13
C ASP A 530 9.54 -21.34 -5.84
N GLY A 531 10.06 -20.47 -6.71
CA GLY A 531 11.29 -20.62 -7.48
C GLY A 531 11.12 -21.22 -8.86
N ASP A 532 9.90 -21.56 -9.27
CA ASP A 532 9.55 -21.95 -10.64
C ASP A 532 8.82 -20.78 -11.34
N ASP A 533 9.03 -20.63 -12.66
CA ASP A 533 8.39 -19.57 -13.44
C ASP A 533 6.90 -19.86 -13.68
N ASP A 534 6.06 -18.86 -13.42
CA ASP A 534 4.61 -18.84 -13.68
C ASP A 534 4.29 -18.07 -14.97
N ALA A 535 3.08 -18.28 -15.49
CA ALA A 535 2.60 -17.54 -16.67
C ALA A 535 1.45 -16.58 -16.35
N MET A 536 1.53 -15.37 -16.89
CA MET A 536 0.40 -14.46 -17.03
C MET A 536 0.04 -14.31 -18.51
N ILE A 537 -1.25 -14.44 -18.84
CA ILE A 537 -1.76 -14.28 -20.21
C ILE A 537 -2.98 -13.37 -20.22
N ALA A 538 -2.92 -12.31 -21.05
CA ALA A 538 -3.99 -11.34 -21.20
C ALA A 538 -5.07 -11.80 -22.21
N ALA A 539 -6.32 -11.44 -21.93
CA ALA A 539 -7.47 -11.67 -22.80
C ALA A 539 -8.37 -10.42 -22.87
N LEU A 540 -8.16 -9.57 -23.88
CA LEU A 540 -8.81 -8.26 -23.94
C LEU A 540 -10.32 -8.32 -24.17
N GLY A 541 -10.79 -9.32 -24.92
CA GLY A 541 -12.21 -9.48 -25.26
C GLY A 541 -13.09 -9.96 -24.10
N TYR A 542 -12.51 -10.17 -22.92
CA TYR A 542 -13.26 -10.65 -21.76
C TYR A 542 -14.38 -9.67 -21.34
N ALA A 543 -15.56 -10.23 -21.10
CA ALA A 543 -16.77 -9.55 -20.62
C ALA A 543 -17.04 -8.18 -21.28
N ASP A 544 -17.31 -8.20 -22.58
CA ASP A 544 -17.56 -7.00 -23.39
C ASP A 544 -16.36 -6.02 -23.36
N TYR A 545 -15.15 -6.56 -23.55
CA TYR A 545 -13.88 -5.83 -23.63
C TYR A 545 -13.41 -5.14 -22.35
N SER A 546 -13.90 -5.56 -21.17
CA SER A 546 -13.30 -5.13 -19.90
C SER A 546 -11.83 -5.54 -19.76
N GLY A 547 -11.44 -6.66 -20.38
CA GLY A 547 -10.10 -7.22 -20.26
C GLY A 547 -9.89 -8.01 -18.95
N VAL A 548 -8.98 -8.97 -18.99
CA VAL A 548 -8.59 -9.81 -17.85
C VAL A 548 -7.17 -10.31 -18.03
N LEU A 549 -6.45 -10.46 -16.92
CA LEU A 549 -5.19 -11.20 -16.85
C LEU A 549 -5.44 -12.55 -16.17
N TYR A 550 -5.02 -13.64 -16.83
CA TYR A 550 -5.05 -14.98 -16.27
C TYR A 550 -3.67 -15.37 -15.76
N PHE A 551 -3.58 -15.78 -14.51
CA PHE A 551 -2.35 -16.27 -13.88
C PHE A 551 -2.39 -17.80 -13.75
N PHE A 552 -1.29 -18.46 -14.07
CA PHE A 552 -1.15 -19.91 -14.06
C PHE A 552 0.05 -20.30 -13.21
N ASP A 553 -0.19 -21.22 -12.27
CA ASP A 553 0.85 -21.93 -11.51
C ASP A 553 1.71 -22.77 -12.48
N GLY A 554 2.96 -22.37 -12.62
CA GLY A 554 3.90 -22.86 -13.59
C GLY A 554 3.45 -22.67 -15.05
N ILE A 555 4.14 -23.38 -15.95
CA ILE A 555 3.88 -23.34 -17.39
C ILE A 555 3.45 -24.74 -17.87
N PRO A 556 2.18 -25.14 -17.66
CA PRO A 556 1.66 -26.47 -17.99
C PRO A 556 1.63 -26.76 -19.49
N VAL A 557 1.83 -28.05 -19.85
CA VAL A 557 1.89 -28.56 -21.25
C VAL A 557 0.78 -28.03 -22.15
N ALA A 558 -0.42 -27.93 -21.60
CA ALA A 558 -1.50 -27.19 -22.23
C ALA A 558 -2.39 -26.59 -21.15
N GLY A 559 -3.00 -25.44 -21.45
CA GLY A 559 -3.89 -24.75 -20.52
C GLY A 559 -5.06 -24.06 -21.19
N SER A 560 -5.98 -23.59 -20.36
CA SER A 560 -7.12 -22.77 -20.74
C SER A 560 -7.46 -21.83 -19.60
N PRO A 561 -8.26 -20.78 -19.81
CA PRO A 561 -8.73 -19.92 -18.73
C PRO A 561 -9.36 -20.66 -17.53
N ALA A 562 -9.87 -21.88 -17.71
CA ALA A 562 -10.45 -22.67 -16.62
C ALA A 562 -9.41 -23.28 -15.67
N ASP A 563 -8.15 -23.30 -16.09
CA ASP A 563 -7.01 -23.85 -15.36
C ASP A 563 -6.22 -22.75 -14.62
N ALA A 564 -6.64 -21.48 -14.73
CA ALA A 564 -5.98 -20.36 -14.08
C ALA A 564 -6.06 -20.46 -12.56
N THR A 565 -4.95 -20.16 -11.88
CA THR A 565 -4.83 -20.06 -10.43
C THR A 565 -5.56 -18.81 -9.93
N ALA A 566 -5.42 -17.70 -10.67
CA ALA A 566 -6.07 -16.44 -10.39
C ALA A 566 -6.50 -15.72 -11.69
N GLU A 567 -7.50 -14.85 -11.56
CA GLU A 567 -7.97 -13.95 -12.61
C GLU A 567 -7.96 -12.53 -12.03
N LEU A 568 -7.39 -11.57 -12.75
CA LEU A 568 -7.42 -10.15 -12.38
C LEU A 568 -8.22 -9.38 -13.43
N LEU A 569 -9.36 -8.81 -13.02
CA LEU A 569 -10.28 -8.10 -13.90
C LEU A 569 -9.85 -6.65 -14.13
N GLY A 570 -10.13 -6.12 -15.33
CA GLY A 570 -10.11 -4.67 -15.56
C GLY A 570 -11.15 -3.94 -14.70
N SER A 571 -10.87 -2.68 -14.39
CA SER A 571 -11.74 -1.82 -13.55
C SER A 571 -12.93 -1.24 -14.34
N THR A 572 -12.77 -1.08 -15.66
CA THR A 572 -13.68 -0.35 -16.54
C THR A 572 -14.34 -1.28 -17.56
N ALA A 573 -15.66 -1.14 -17.73
CA ALA A 573 -16.37 -1.84 -18.80
C ALA A 573 -15.90 -1.34 -20.18
N ALA A 574 -15.50 -2.25 -21.07
CA ALA A 574 -14.84 -1.93 -22.34
C ALA A 574 -13.50 -1.17 -22.18
N GLY A 575 -12.81 -1.33 -21.05
CA GLY A 575 -11.54 -0.65 -20.75
C GLY A 575 -10.30 -1.26 -21.42
N GLU A 576 -10.38 -2.49 -21.93
CA GLU A 576 -9.28 -3.21 -22.57
C GLU A 576 -8.07 -3.43 -21.63
N PHE A 577 -8.33 -3.85 -20.39
CA PHE A 577 -7.27 -4.14 -19.42
C PHE A 577 -6.35 -5.27 -19.91
N GLY A 578 -5.03 -5.02 -19.85
CA GLY A 578 -4.01 -5.94 -20.35
C GLY A 578 -3.55 -5.64 -21.78
N TYR A 579 -3.86 -4.47 -22.35
CA TYR A 579 -3.53 -4.13 -23.74
C TYR A 579 -2.01 -4.15 -24.01
N VAL A 580 -1.23 -3.64 -23.07
CA VAL A 580 0.21 -3.82 -22.96
C VAL A 580 0.52 -4.20 -21.52
N THR A 581 1.40 -5.19 -21.36
CA THR A 581 1.95 -5.62 -20.08
C THR A 581 3.48 -5.59 -20.13
N ARG A 582 4.12 -5.24 -19.02
CA ARG A 582 5.56 -5.36 -18.77
C ARG A 582 5.77 -5.89 -17.35
N THR A 583 6.82 -6.68 -17.17
CA THR A 583 7.35 -6.97 -15.84
C THR A 583 8.08 -5.75 -15.32
N LEU A 584 7.91 -5.49 -14.04
CA LEU A 584 8.72 -4.59 -13.24
C LEU A 584 9.56 -5.42 -12.28
N GLY A 585 10.57 -4.79 -11.66
CA GLY A 585 11.14 -5.37 -10.45
C GLY A 585 10.11 -5.49 -9.33
N ASP A 586 10.52 -6.08 -8.22
CA ASP A 586 9.82 -6.03 -6.94
C ASP A 586 9.85 -4.58 -6.41
N VAL A 587 8.83 -3.77 -6.74
CA VAL A 587 8.80 -2.35 -6.39
C VAL A 587 8.18 -2.10 -5.01
N ASP A 588 7.34 -3.02 -4.51
CA ASP A 588 6.78 -2.97 -3.15
C ASP A 588 7.65 -3.68 -2.09
N GLY A 589 8.67 -4.42 -2.51
CA GLY A 589 9.65 -5.08 -1.64
C GLY A 589 9.13 -6.37 -1.01
N ASP A 590 8.10 -6.99 -1.58
CA ASP A 590 7.48 -8.21 -1.06
C ASP A 590 8.14 -9.52 -1.53
N GLY A 591 9.11 -9.40 -2.44
CA GLY A 591 9.90 -10.50 -3.00
C GLY A 591 9.35 -11.09 -4.30
N VAL A 592 8.25 -10.56 -4.84
CA VAL A 592 7.68 -10.92 -6.14
C VAL A 592 7.77 -9.72 -7.08
N ASN A 593 8.14 -9.95 -8.33
CA ASN A 593 8.18 -8.89 -9.33
C ASN A 593 6.77 -8.36 -9.64
N ASP A 594 6.65 -7.06 -9.87
CA ASP A 594 5.37 -6.41 -10.14
C ASP A 594 5.08 -6.26 -11.64
N LEU A 595 3.91 -5.74 -11.99
CA LEU A 595 3.49 -5.59 -13.38
C LEU A 595 3.14 -4.14 -13.71
N PHE A 596 3.55 -3.68 -14.88
CA PHE A 596 3.07 -2.45 -15.50
C PHE A 596 2.07 -2.78 -16.61
N VAL A 597 0.82 -2.36 -16.44
CA VAL A 597 -0.31 -2.82 -17.24
C VAL A 597 -1.14 -1.64 -17.73
N SER A 598 -1.51 -1.63 -19.01
CA SER A 598 -2.44 -0.63 -19.55
C SER A 598 -3.87 -1.15 -19.63
N GLU A 599 -4.82 -0.28 -19.31
CA GLU A 599 -6.24 -0.34 -19.64
C GLU A 599 -6.51 0.78 -20.66
N LEU A 600 -6.34 0.47 -21.95
CA LEU A 600 -6.21 1.46 -23.04
C LEU A 600 -7.40 2.43 -23.12
N LEU A 601 -8.61 1.93 -22.85
CA LEU A 601 -9.86 2.68 -22.85
C LEU A 601 -10.45 2.78 -21.43
N GLY A 602 -9.61 2.59 -20.41
CA GLY A 602 -9.98 2.71 -19.02
C GLY A 602 -10.37 4.12 -18.63
N GLY A 603 -11.00 4.25 -17.45
CA GLY A 603 -11.42 5.53 -16.90
C GLY A 603 -12.85 5.91 -17.30
N SER A 604 -13.30 7.05 -16.79
CA SER A 604 -14.72 7.43 -16.84
C SER A 604 -15.17 7.96 -18.20
N ALA A 605 -14.21 8.34 -19.04
CA ALA A 605 -14.38 8.93 -20.35
C ALA A 605 -13.51 8.25 -21.43
N ALA A 606 -12.97 7.06 -21.16
CA ALA A 606 -12.02 6.35 -22.02
C ALA A 606 -10.71 7.14 -22.26
N GLU A 607 -10.25 7.85 -21.24
CA GLU A 607 -8.96 8.54 -21.20
C GLU A 607 -7.74 7.60 -21.19
N GLY A 608 -7.99 6.32 -20.88
CA GLY A 608 -6.97 5.29 -20.68
C GLY A 608 -6.36 5.38 -19.29
N VAL A 609 -6.04 4.23 -18.71
CA VAL A 609 -5.41 4.12 -17.39
C VAL A 609 -4.23 3.18 -17.48
N VAL A 610 -3.11 3.51 -16.84
CA VAL A 610 -1.96 2.63 -16.67
C VAL A 610 -1.79 2.31 -15.20
N TRP A 611 -1.44 1.07 -14.89
CA TRP A 611 -1.44 0.49 -13.56
C TRP A 611 -0.09 -0.14 -13.25
N VAL A 612 0.46 0.15 -12.08
CA VAL A 612 1.45 -0.71 -11.42
C VAL A 612 0.67 -1.64 -10.51
N ILE A 613 0.71 -2.93 -10.82
CA ILE A 613 -0.04 -3.98 -10.16
C ILE A 613 0.92 -4.84 -9.36
N SER A 614 0.63 -5.04 -8.07
CA SER A 614 1.36 -5.98 -7.23
C SER A 614 1.22 -7.39 -7.77
N GLY A 615 2.34 -8.00 -8.17
CA GLY A 615 2.35 -9.34 -8.77
C GLY A 615 1.79 -10.38 -7.81
N SER A 616 2.15 -10.27 -6.54
CA SER A 616 1.74 -11.19 -5.49
C SER A 616 0.24 -11.06 -5.11
N LEU A 617 -0.31 -9.84 -5.09
CA LEU A 617 -1.74 -9.63 -4.80
C LEU A 617 -2.60 -10.13 -5.96
N ALA A 618 -2.18 -9.86 -7.20
CA ALA A 618 -2.84 -10.36 -8.39
C ALA A 618 -2.88 -11.89 -8.38
N TYR A 619 -1.74 -12.56 -8.15
CA TYR A 619 -1.66 -14.02 -8.11
C TYR A 619 -2.45 -14.64 -6.93
N ARG A 620 -2.55 -13.94 -5.79
CA ARG A 620 -3.37 -14.38 -4.64
C ARG A 620 -4.88 -14.18 -4.84
N GLY A 621 -5.30 -13.72 -6.01
CA GLY A 621 -6.71 -13.64 -6.40
C GLY A 621 -7.39 -12.34 -5.98
N ALA A 622 -6.68 -11.21 -6.05
CA ALA A 622 -7.31 -9.90 -6.07
C ALA A 622 -8.40 -9.86 -7.16
N GLY A 623 -9.53 -9.21 -6.87
CA GLY A 623 -10.72 -9.29 -7.72
C GLY A 623 -10.60 -8.50 -9.02
N ASP A 624 -9.90 -7.37 -8.98
CA ASP A 624 -9.77 -6.39 -10.06
C ASP A 624 -8.47 -5.59 -9.92
N ALA A 625 -8.13 -4.84 -10.96
CA ALA A 625 -6.96 -3.98 -11.03
C ALA A 625 -6.87 -3.02 -9.84
N GLU A 626 -7.98 -2.41 -9.41
CA GLU A 626 -8.02 -1.50 -8.25
C GLU A 626 -7.58 -2.21 -6.96
N SER A 627 -8.03 -3.45 -6.74
CA SER A 627 -7.69 -4.22 -5.53
C SER A 627 -6.23 -4.68 -5.45
N ALA A 628 -5.51 -4.68 -6.58
CA ALA A 628 -4.13 -5.12 -6.71
C ALA A 628 -3.16 -3.97 -7.08
N ALA A 629 -3.66 -2.75 -7.27
CA ALA A 629 -2.86 -1.61 -7.66
C ALA A 629 -1.94 -1.14 -6.53
N LEU A 630 -0.69 -0.88 -6.88
CA LEU A 630 0.27 -0.11 -6.09
C LEU A 630 0.22 1.37 -6.51
N LEU A 631 0.19 1.62 -7.83
CA LEU A 631 0.07 2.94 -8.43
C LEU A 631 -0.79 2.87 -9.68
N ALA A 632 -1.38 3.99 -10.10
CA ALA A 632 -2.01 4.10 -11.40
C ALA A 632 -2.12 5.56 -11.85
N TRP A 633 -2.16 5.77 -13.16
CA TRP A 633 -2.32 7.09 -13.75
C TRP A 633 -3.37 7.08 -14.86
N SER A 634 -4.24 8.09 -14.86
CA SER A 634 -5.20 8.33 -15.94
C SER A 634 -4.59 9.22 -17.02
N GLY A 635 -4.95 8.96 -18.27
CA GLY A 635 -4.65 9.82 -19.39
C GLY A 635 -5.30 11.20 -19.29
N GLU A 636 -4.76 12.15 -20.05
CA GLU A 636 -5.20 13.55 -20.04
C GLU A 636 -6.48 13.80 -20.84
N GLU A 637 -6.72 12.99 -21.88
CA GLU A 637 -7.75 13.22 -22.89
C GLU A 637 -8.44 11.89 -23.23
N ALA A 638 -9.77 11.94 -23.36
CA ALA A 638 -10.58 10.82 -23.86
C ALA A 638 -10.08 10.37 -25.24
N ASP A 639 -10.08 9.06 -25.48
CA ASP A 639 -9.71 8.44 -26.75
C ASP A 639 -8.27 8.78 -27.21
N ALA A 640 -7.37 9.17 -26.28
CA ALA A 640 -5.96 9.46 -26.56
C ALA A 640 -5.09 8.19 -26.68
N SER A 641 -5.70 7.00 -26.56
CA SER A 641 -5.01 5.70 -26.60
C SER A 641 -3.84 5.66 -25.62
N THR A 642 -4.03 6.24 -24.44
CA THR A 642 -3.05 6.24 -23.36
C THR A 642 -2.76 4.81 -22.93
N GLY A 643 -1.48 4.43 -22.93
CA GLY A 643 -1.05 3.05 -22.68
C GLY A 643 -0.98 2.18 -23.95
N ASN A 644 -1.01 2.76 -25.16
CA ASN A 644 -0.78 2.00 -26.41
C ASN A 644 0.59 1.31 -26.42
N THR A 645 1.56 1.90 -25.74
CA THR A 645 2.89 1.36 -25.52
C THR A 645 3.37 1.70 -24.10
N LEU A 646 4.12 0.78 -23.52
CA LEU A 646 4.71 0.87 -22.19
C LEU A 646 6.17 0.41 -22.25
N ALA A 647 7.05 1.08 -21.49
CA ALA A 647 8.40 0.60 -21.20
C ALA A 647 8.76 0.91 -19.74
N ALA A 648 9.71 0.17 -19.19
CA ALA A 648 10.26 0.38 -17.86
C ALA A 648 11.78 0.13 -17.89
N GLY A 649 12.55 0.96 -17.19
CA GLY A 649 14.02 0.94 -17.23
C GLY A 649 14.62 2.03 -16.34
N ASP A 650 15.88 1.88 -15.94
CA ASP A 650 16.57 2.83 -15.05
C ASP A 650 17.20 3.96 -15.88
N VAL A 651 16.38 4.94 -16.23
CA VAL A 651 16.73 6.03 -17.15
C VAL A 651 17.71 7.00 -16.51
N ASN A 652 17.74 7.09 -15.18
CA ASN A 652 18.58 8.06 -14.48
C ASN A 652 19.86 7.42 -13.84
N GLY A 653 19.93 6.09 -13.79
CA GLY A 653 21.06 5.32 -13.26
C GLY A 653 21.12 5.25 -11.73
N ASP A 654 20.00 5.46 -11.03
CA ASP A 654 19.92 5.40 -9.55
C ASP A 654 19.51 4.03 -9.00
N GLY A 655 19.20 3.08 -9.88
CA GLY A 655 18.76 1.73 -9.55
C GLY A 655 17.25 1.57 -9.39
N VAL A 656 16.46 2.61 -9.64
CA VAL A 656 14.99 2.57 -9.67
C VAL A 656 14.53 2.67 -11.12
N GLN A 657 13.54 1.88 -11.51
CA GLN A 657 13.01 1.92 -12.87
C GLN A 657 12.02 3.09 -13.02
N GLU A 658 12.24 3.93 -14.01
CA GLU A 658 11.23 4.84 -14.53
C GLU A 658 10.27 4.14 -15.48
N LEU A 659 9.05 4.69 -15.60
CA LEU A 659 7.99 4.14 -16.44
C LEU A 659 7.68 5.08 -17.60
N VAL A 660 7.62 4.54 -18.82
CA VAL A 660 7.27 5.29 -20.03
C VAL A 660 5.90 4.88 -20.52
N VAL A 661 5.07 5.87 -20.85
CA VAL A 661 3.70 5.67 -21.36
C VAL A 661 3.51 6.44 -22.66
N GLY A 662 3.06 5.77 -23.71
CA GLY A 662 2.58 6.42 -24.93
C GLY A 662 1.10 6.80 -24.86
N ALA A 663 0.72 7.86 -25.56
CA ALA A 663 -0.67 8.26 -25.84
C ALA A 663 -0.74 8.70 -27.31
N GLN A 664 -0.69 7.73 -28.21
CA GLN A 664 -0.46 7.95 -29.63
C GLN A 664 -1.54 8.81 -30.33
N THR A 665 -2.78 8.82 -29.84
CA THR A 665 -3.89 9.57 -30.45
C THR A 665 -4.19 10.93 -29.79
N TYR A 666 -3.38 11.34 -28.81
CA TYR A 666 -3.48 12.65 -28.15
C TYR A 666 -3.53 13.81 -29.16
N ASN A 667 -4.49 14.74 -28.99
CA ASN A 667 -4.76 15.78 -29.99
C ASN A 667 -5.08 17.18 -29.42
N GLU A 668 -5.02 17.38 -28.10
CA GLU A 668 -5.34 18.63 -27.41
C GLU A 668 -6.75 19.18 -27.73
N GLY A 669 -7.70 18.29 -28.05
CA GLY A 669 -9.04 18.67 -28.52
C GLY A 669 -9.06 19.42 -29.87
N THR A 670 -7.96 19.41 -30.63
CA THR A 670 -7.86 20.07 -31.95
C THR A 670 -8.34 19.18 -33.09
N GLY A 671 -8.45 17.87 -32.85
CA GLY A 671 -8.76 16.85 -33.87
C GLY A 671 -7.61 16.55 -34.84
N THR A 672 -6.40 17.09 -34.59
CA THR A 672 -5.17 16.70 -35.29
C THR A 672 -4.31 15.88 -34.34
N THR A 673 -4.03 14.63 -34.69
CA THR A 673 -3.29 13.71 -33.83
C THR A 673 -1.81 14.08 -33.73
N TYR A 674 -1.39 14.54 -32.55
CA TYR A 674 0.01 14.84 -32.23
C TYR A 674 0.72 13.63 -31.66
N GLY A 675 0.03 12.90 -30.78
CA GLY A 675 0.63 11.94 -29.88
C GLY A 675 1.39 12.60 -28.74
N LYS A 676 1.59 11.87 -27.65
CA LYS A 676 2.36 12.29 -26.49
C LYS A 676 3.01 11.07 -25.84
N ALA A 677 4.18 11.25 -25.25
CA ALA A 677 4.83 10.26 -24.40
C ALA A 677 5.11 10.88 -23.02
N TYR A 678 5.04 10.07 -21.97
CA TYR A 678 5.25 10.46 -20.58
C TYR A 678 6.35 9.61 -19.98
N LEU A 679 7.15 10.19 -19.10
CA LEU A 679 8.07 9.47 -18.23
C LEU A 679 7.65 9.76 -16.79
N LEU A 680 7.41 8.70 -16.04
CA LEU A 680 6.99 8.68 -14.65
C LEU A 680 8.14 8.13 -13.79
N ARG A 681 8.17 8.56 -12.54
CA ARG A 681 9.09 8.06 -11.51
C ARG A 681 8.31 7.36 -10.41
#